data_AF-A0A6H9JYS6-F1
#
_entry.id   AF-A0A6H9JYS6-F1
#
_cell.length_a   1.000
_cell.length_b   1.000
_cell.length_c   1.000
_cell.angle_alpha   90.00
_cell.angle_beta   90.00
_cell.angle_gamma   90.00
#
_symmetry.space_group_name_H-M   'P 1'
#
loop_
_entity.id
_entity.type
_entity.pdbx_description
1 polymer ?
#
loop_
_entity_poly.entity_id
_entity_poly.type
_entity_poly.pdbx_seq_one_letter_code
_entity_poly.pdbx_strand_id
1 'polypeptide(L)'
;MKKYISIISFLIFILVVPLTAQHLDLAVNGYGLSFGNSSSITGVRINWSDNQVEKVTGLNLTLWRPTRNPDAEYKGLYLGLVGTDAKKIKGISVTGVGIATSEDISGVHITGLGLSSDKNIKGLNFALGIISGDESISGVNLGTTALFTKQGTAQWINLGGVACVAAKGMNGLNFGGLATVSPDGFIRGLNLSFGAVVGNEGVRGINLSGLALVSADGKIAGINLSGVAVVTGTQLKGLNLGGVTTVSNGSMLGFNLSPGVVVANEMQGLNIGGITTVANGTMRGINLSSGVLVAHKLRGLNLSGLTTVANNGAMQGLNISGGVTVATDDMRWLNVGGLATVSSNGNIKGINLGGTALVARSLKGFNFGGLTTVANSDKMEGINFSLGATVASGDMTGLNLGGVTTVSSEGKMTGLNLSGGVVVGKEHVKGMNAGGLALVSPEGPLQGINLSAGAIVAKKNMTYLGLSGLAIVSSEGKIKGIHGTGGALVGREGVQGINIGGLAVVASEDQVRGMQMSGGVIYGKHAVSGINIAGIAVSSLDEINGFSLALGGLYGKKLQWVNIAGLDIHAKERMTGFNFSGFRLRAKDIKGFTITGISSKTQSIRGVNIAGSTRTKKMAGLTAGVGNIVSDHQVGISLGLVNYATKIFGVQIGLINYIKENPKWFKLLPLINFNFTK
;
A
#
# COMPACT_ATOMS: atom_id res chain seq x y z
N MET A 1 112.04 -55.17 -2.45
CA MET A 1 110.72 -54.49 -2.43
C MET A 1 110.83 -53.01 -2.83
N LYS A 2 111.19 -52.70 -4.08
CA LYS A 2 111.14 -51.33 -4.67
C LYS A 2 110.84 -51.33 -6.19
N LYS A 3 110.39 -52.45 -6.78
CA LYS A 3 110.08 -52.58 -8.22
C LYS A 3 108.60 -52.82 -8.58
N TYR A 4 107.71 -52.94 -7.59
CA TYR A 4 106.26 -53.12 -7.81
C TYR A 4 105.41 -51.87 -7.50
N ILE A 5 106.02 -50.78 -7.04
CA ILE A 5 105.32 -49.51 -6.73
C ILE A 5 105.23 -48.58 -7.98
N SER A 6 106.07 -48.83 -9.00
CA SER A 6 106.09 -48.01 -10.23
C SER A 6 105.00 -48.40 -11.24
N ILE A 7 104.56 -49.67 -11.27
CA ILE A 7 103.51 -50.15 -12.19
C ILE A 7 102.11 -49.78 -11.68
N ILE A 8 101.90 -49.78 -10.36
CA ILE A 8 100.63 -49.34 -9.76
C ILE A 8 100.47 -47.82 -9.86
N SER A 9 101.57 -47.05 -9.78
CA SER A 9 101.52 -45.60 -10.02
C SER A 9 101.30 -45.25 -11.50
N PHE A 10 101.79 -46.07 -12.44
CA PHE A 10 101.56 -45.90 -13.88
C PHE A 10 100.14 -46.34 -14.31
N LEU A 11 99.57 -47.36 -13.65
CA LEU A 11 98.15 -47.75 -13.86
C LEU A 11 97.17 -46.73 -13.26
N ILE A 12 97.54 -46.05 -12.18
CA ILE A 12 96.72 -44.99 -11.57
C ILE A 12 96.80 -43.68 -12.38
N PHE A 13 97.87 -43.45 -13.15
CA PHE A 13 98.00 -42.28 -14.02
C PHE A 13 97.20 -42.38 -15.34
N ILE A 14 96.84 -43.60 -15.78
CA ILE A 14 95.94 -43.84 -16.93
C ILE A 14 94.46 -43.89 -16.50
N LEU A 15 94.18 -43.86 -15.20
CA LEU A 15 92.83 -43.83 -14.63
C LEU A 15 92.31 -42.42 -14.28
N VAL A 16 93.03 -41.37 -14.70
CA VAL A 16 92.57 -39.98 -14.62
C VAL A 16 92.58 -39.35 -16.02
N VAL A 17 91.83 -39.97 -16.93
CA VAL A 17 91.24 -39.23 -18.06
C VAL A 17 89.96 -38.61 -17.50
N PRO A 18 89.68 -37.30 -17.66
CA PRO A 18 88.36 -36.80 -17.32
C PRO A 18 87.36 -37.62 -18.14
N LEU A 19 86.43 -38.32 -17.48
CA LEU A 19 85.33 -39.04 -18.12
C LEU A 19 84.51 -38.03 -18.93
N THR A 20 84.94 -37.78 -20.16
CA THR A 20 84.18 -37.11 -21.20
C THR A 20 83.24 -38.15 -21.78
N ALA A 21 82.00 -37.75 -22.05
CA ALA A 21 80.90 -38.59 -22.46
C ALA A 21 81.28 -39.59 -23.59
N GLN A 22 81.31 -40.89 -23.29
CA GLN A 22 81.56 -41.93 -24.29
C GLN A 22 80.31 -42.10 -25.17
N HIS A 23 80.48 -41.94 -26.48
CA HIS A 23 79.48 -42.31 -27.47
C HIS A 23 80.15 -42.95 -28.70
N LEU A 24 79.43 -43.84 -29.37
CA LEU A 24 79.77 -44.48 -30.62
C LEU A 24 78.71 -44.11 -31.65
N ASP A 25 79.10 -43.23 -32.58
CA ASP A 25 78.22 -42.80 -33.66
C ASP A 25 78.51 -43.61 -34.93
N LEU A 26 77.59 -44.51 -35.26
CA LEU A 26 77.50 -45.20 -36.55
C LEU A 26 76.66 -44.32 -37.51
N ALA A 27 77.18 -43.14 -37.82
CA ALA A 27 76.46 -42.12 -38.59
C ALA A 27 77.32 -41.51 -39.72
N VAL A 28 76.69 -41.25 -40.87
CA VAL A 28 77.30 -40.52 -42.00
C VAL A 28 76.66 -39.14 -42.07
N ASN A 29 77.45 -38.07 -41.99
CA ASN A 29 76.96 -36.68 -41.92
C ASN A 29 75.93 -36.45 -40.81
N GLY A 30 76.05 -37.14 -39.68
CA GLY A 30 75.11 -37.08 -38.56
C GLY A 30 73.81 -37.86 -38.79
N TYR A 31 73.67 -38.61 -39.89
CA TYR A 31 72.56 -39.52 -40.14
C TYR A 31 72.93 -40.97 -39.79
N GLY A 32 72.29 -41.58 -38.79
CA GLY A 32 72.58 -42.99 -38.45
C GLY A 32 72.17 -43.43 -37.04
N LEU A 33 72.97 -44.32 -36.45
CA LEU A 33 72.72 -44.94 -35.15
C LEU A 33 73.79 -44.48 -34.14
N SER A 34 73.39 -43.98 -32.97
CA SER A 34 74.29 -43.58 -31.88
C SER A 34 74.06 -44.43 -30.63
N PHE A 35 75.15 -44.93 -30.05
CA PHE A 35 75.16 -45.56 -28.74
C PHE A 35 75.98 -44.70 -27.77
N GLY A 36 75.34 -44.19 -26.71
CA GLY A 36 75.97 -43.30 -25.73
C GLY A 36 75.55 -41.83 -25.89
N ASN A 37 76.23 -40.93 -25.17
CA ASN A 37 75.82 -39.54 -25.06
C ASN A 37 76.39 -38.66 -26.19
N SER A 38 75.92 -38.87 -27.43
CA SER A 38 76.18 -37.96 -28.57
C SER A 38 75.37 -36.67 -28.41
N SER A 39 76.00 -35.52 -28.70
CA SER A 39 75.39 -34.19 -28.58
C SER A 39 74.47 -33.84 -29.75
N SER A 40 74.71 -34.39 -30.94
CA SER A 40 73.84 -34.18 -32.10
C SER A 40 73.76 -35.39 -33.04
N ILE A 41 72.53 -35.86 -33.33
CA ILE A 41 72.30 -36.92 -34.31
C ILE A 41 70.91 -36.83 -34.96
N THR A 42 70.82 -37.24 -36.23
CA THR A 42 69.58 -37.54 -36.93
C THR A 42 69.47 -39.05 -37.17
N GLY A 43 68.57 -39.75 -36.49
CA GLY A 43 68.40 -41.20 -36.65
C GLY A 43 67.97 -41.88 -35.35
N VAL A 44 68.67 -42.94 -34.95
CA VAL A 44 68.36 -43.71 -33.72
C VAL A 44 69.45 -43.46 -32.69
N ARG A 45 69.09 -43.09 -31.46
CA ARG A 45 70.03 -42.86 -30.36
C ARG A 45 69.62 -43.66 -29.14
N ILE A 46 70.55 -44.43 -28.57
CA ILE A 46 70.35 -45.18 -27.33
C ILE A 46 71.43 -44.74 -26.35
N ASN A 47 71.05 -44.20 -25.20
CA ASN A 47 72.00 -43.69 -24.21
C ASN A 47 71.62 -44.12 -22.77
N TRP A 48 72.62 -44.16 -21.89
CA TRP A 48 72.39 -44.38 -20.46
C TRP A 48 71.81 -43.12 -19.79
N SER A 49 72.45 -41.96 -19.96
CA SER A 49 72.01 -40.69 -19.38
C SER A 49 72.37 -39.55 -20.32
N ASP A 50 71.40 -38.66 -20.58
CA ASP A 50 71.60 -37.46 -21.40
C ASP A 50 72.36 -36.39 -20.63
N ASN A 51 73.41 -35.85 -21.25
CA ASN A 51 74.23 -34.78 -20.71
C ASN A 51 74.75 -33.84 -21.81
N GLN A 52 74.43 -32.54 -21.71
CA GLN A 52 74.82 -31.52 -22.70
C GLN A 52 74.44 -31.88 -24.15
N VAL A 53 73.25 -32.44 -24.34
CA VAL A 53 72.69 -32.71 -25.67
C VAL A 53 72.28 -31.38 -26.32
N GLU A 54 72.52 -31.24 -27.64
CA GLU A 54 72.12 -30.06 -28.43
C GLU A 54 70.95 -30.37 -29.35
N LYS A 55 71.00 -31.46 -30.14
CA LYS A 55 69.95 -31.72 -31.13
C LYS A 55 69.83 -33.18 -31.53
N VAL A 56 68.67 -33.78 -31.27
CA VAL A 56 68.37 -35.16 -31.70
C VAL A 56 67.08 -35.20 -32.51
N THR A 57 67.18 -35.65 -33.76
CA THR A 57 66.04 -35.81 -34.67
C THR A 57 65.84 -37.28 -35.03
N GLY A 58 64.71 -37.90 -34.66
CA GLY A 58 64.46 -39.33 -34.91
C GLY A 58 63.99 -40.08 -33.66
N LEU A 59 64.56 -41.26 -33.38
CA LEU A 59 64.24 -42.07 -32.19
C LEU A 59 65.33 -41.88 -31.12
N ASN A 60 64.96 -41.47 -29.91
CA ASN A 60 65.88 -41.37 -28.78
C ASN A 60 65.40 -42.22 -27.58
N LEU A 61 66.25 -43.11 -27.09
CA LEU A 61 66.02 -43.96 -25.92
C LEU A 61 67.04 -43.61 -24.83
N THR A 62 66.57 -43.09 -23.70
CA THR A 62 67.38 -42.72 -22.52
C THR A 62 67.02 -43.66 -21.36
N LEU A 63 67.97 -44.46 -20.90
CA LEU A 63 67.71 -45.55 -19.94
C LEU A 63 67.70 -45.11 -18.48
N TRP A 64 68.36 -44.01 -18.13
CA TRP A 64 68.51 -43.52 -16.75
C TRP A 64 68.16 -42.04 -16.62
N ARG A 65 68.37 -41.49 -15.41
CA ARG A 65 68.10 -40.08 -15.11
C ARG A 65 69.00 -39.16 -15.96
N PRO A 66 68.44 -38.21 -16.73
CA PRO A 66 69.23 -37.20 -17.45
C PRO A 66 69.83 -36.16 -16.50
N THR A 67 70.94 -35.54 -16.89
CA THR A 67 71.42 -34.28 -16.28
C THR A 67 70.73 -33.08 -16.93
N ARG A 68 71.13 -31.85 -16.60
CA ARG A 68 70.56 -30.64 -17.23
C ARG A 68 71.05 -30.50 -18.67
N ASN A 69 70.11 -30.29 -19.59
CA ASN A 69 70.33 -30.16 -21.03
C ASN A 69 69.64 -28.88 -21.56
N PRO A 70 70.20 -27.69 -21.26
CA PRO A 70 69.54 -26.41 -21.53
C PRO A 70 69.41 -26.08 -23.03
N ASP A 71 70.21 -26.73 -23.89
CA ASP A 71 70.25 -26.48 -25.33
C ASP A 71 69.59 -27.60 -26.14
N ALA A 72 69.13 -28.69 -25.51
CA ALA A 72 68.68 -29.88 -26.23
C ALA A 72 67.36 -29.66 -26.99
N GLU A 73 67.40 -29.84 -28.30
CA GLU A 73 66.23 -29.86 -29.18
C GLU A 73 65.94 -31.29 -29.67
N TYR A 74 64.77 -31.79 -29.27
CA TYR A 74 64.28 -33.12 -29.57
C TYR A 74 63.14 -33.03 -30.59
N LYS A 75 63.33 -33.54 -31.83
CA LYS A 75 62.27 -33.76 -32.83
C LYS A 75 62.08 -35.23 -33.28
N GLY A 76 60.98 -35.90 -32.89
CA GLY A 76 60.74 -37.33 -33.21
C GLY A 76 60.08 -38.16 -32.10
N LEU A 77 60.54 -39.41 -31.88
CA LEU A 77 60.04 -40.35 -30.86
C LEU A 77 61.02 -40.46 -29.68
N TYR A 78 60.55 -40.19 -28.47
CA TYR A 78 61.35 -40.12 -27.25
C TYR A 78 60.89 -41.12 -26.21
N LEU A 79 61.79 -42.03 -25.81
CA LEU A 79 61.54 -43.03 -24.78
C LEU A 79 62.52 -42.76 -23.62
N GLY A 80 62.07 -42.08 -22.58
CA GLY A 80 62.88 -41.80 -21.39
C GLY A 80 62.45 -42.69 -20.23
N LEU A 81 63.17 -43.79 -19.97
CA LEU A 81 62.77 -44.76 -18.95
C LEU A 81 62.56 -44.08 -17.58
N VAL A 82 63.46 -43.16 -17.22
CA VAL A 82 63.31 -42.28 -16.06
C VAL A 82 62.70 -40.94 -16.48
N GLY A 83 63.35 -40.15 -17.33
CA GLY A 83 62.80 -38.86 -17.72
C GLY A 83 63.57 -38.18 -18.84
N THR A 84 63.13 -36.98 -19.22
CA THR A 84 63.74 -36.18 -20.28
C THR A 84 63.85 -34.72 -19.83
N ASP A 85 65.05 -34.14 -19.93
CA ASP A 85 65.32 -32.73 -19.72
C ASP A 85 65.76 -32.13 -21.07
N ALA A 86 65.16 -31.01 -21.49
CA ALA A 86 65.46 -30.42 -22.80
C ALA A 86 65.19 -28.92 -22.89
N LYS A 87 65.66 -28.28 -23.95
CA LYS A 87 65.14 -26.97 -24.37
C LYS A 87 63.75 -27.10 -24.99
N LYS A 88 63.61 -27.98 -25.97
CA LYS A 88 62.39 -28.11 -26.79
C LYS A 88 62.13 -29.55 -27.18
N ILE A 89 60.88 -29.98 -27.11
CA ILE A 89 60.44 -31.32 -27.54
C ILE A 89 59.30 -31.20 -28.55
N LYS A 90 59.46 -31.81 -29.73
CA LYS A 90 58.45 -31.89 -30.78
C LYS A 90 58.28 -33.33 -31.29
N GLY A 91 57.16 -33.97 -30.98
CA GLY A 91 56.84 -35.31 -31.47
C GLY A 91 56.12 -36.17 -30.44
N ILE A 92 56.50 -37.44 -30.33
CA ILE A 92 55.87 -38.40 -29.41
C ILE A 92 56.86 -38.69 -28.29
N SER A 93 56.44 -38.59 -27.02
CA SER A 93 57.29 -38.95 -25.88
C SER A 93 56.59 -39.84 -24.87
N VAL A 94 57.27 -40.88 -24.41
CA VAL A 94 56.84 -41.76 -23.33
C VAL A 94 57.92 -41.79 -22.25
N THR A 95 57.59 -41.37 -21.02
CA THR A 95 58.56 -41.32 -19.92
C THR A 95 58.04 -41.88 -18.59
N GLY A 96 58.88 -42.59 -17.84
CA GLY A 96 58.48 -43.23 -16.58
C GLY A 96 58.24 -42.25 -15.41
N VAL A 97 59.05 -41.19 -15.29
CA VAL A 97 58.94 -40.16 -14.23
C VAL A 97 58.42 -38.86 -14.83
N GLY A 98 59.10 -38.27 -15.81
CA GLY A 98 58.57 -37.02 -16.37
C GLY A 98 59.47 -36.32 -17.37
N ILE A 99 58.92 -35.22 -17.87
CA ILE A 99 59.54 -34.35 -18.87
C ILE A 99 59.63 -32.94 -18.30
N ALA A 100 60.79 -32.30 -18.45
CA ALA A 100 61.02 -30.90 -18.11
C ALA A 100 61.65 -30.18 -19.31
N THR A 101 61.09 -29.03 -19.70
CA THR A 101 61.66 -28.20 -20.77
C THR A 101 61.74 -26.72 -20.44
N SER A 102 62.81 -26.05 -20.87
CA SER A 102 62.96 -24.58 -20.74
C SER A 102 62.20 -23.78 -21.81
N GLU A 103 61.71 -24.41 -22.87
CA GLU A 103 60.84 -23.79 -23.87
C GLU A 103 59.59 -24.63 -24.16
N ASP A 104 59.39 -25.11 -25.39
CA ASP A 104 58.13 -25.67 -25.86
C ASP A 104 58.09 -27.21 -25.82
N ILE A 105 56.92 -27.74 -25.53
CA ILE A 105 56.53 -29.13 -25.71
C ILE A 105 55.40 -29.17 -26.74
N SER A 106 55.53 -30.00 -27.78
CA SER A 106 54.52 -30.10 -28.84
C SER A 106 54.37 -31.52 -29.40
N GLY A 107 53.16 -32.08 -29.34
CA GLY A 107 52.85 -33.39 -29.93
C GLY A 107 52.02 -34.29 -29.03
N VAL A 108 52.46 -35.53 -28.79
CA VAL A 108 51.76 -36.54 -27.98
C VAL A 108 52.67 -37.01 -26.86
N HIS A 109 52.28 -36.78 -25.61
CA HIS A 109 53.13 -36.97 -24.45
C HIS A 109 52.43 -37.84 -23.41
N ILE A 110 53.07 -38.94 -23.00
CA ILE A 110 52.62 -39.82 -21.91
C ILE A 110 53.73 -39.87 -20.85
N THR A 111 53.42 -39.43 -19.64
CA THR A 111 54.37 -39.31 -18.54
C THR A 111 53.84 -39.93 -17.25
N GLY A 112 54.73 -40.44 -16.40
CA GLY A 112 54.37 -40.90 -15.05
C GLY A 112 54.01 -39.74 -14.12
N LEU A 113 54.98 -39.16 -13.41
CA LEU A 113 54.73 -38.10 -12.44
C LEU A 113 54.37 -36.74 -13.06
N GLY A 114 54.99 -36.33 -14.17
CA GLY A 114 54.63 -35.02 -14.72
C GLY A 114 55.30 -34.55 -16.00
N LEU A 115 54.70 -33.49 -16.53
CA LEU A 115 55.08 -32.77 -17.74
C LEU A 115 55.21 -31.28 -17.40
N SER A 116 56.40 -30.70 -17.53
CA SER A 116 56.67 -29.29 -17.22
C SER A 116 57.35 -28.54 -18.35
N SER A 117 56.89 -27.33 -18.64
CA SER A 117 57.45 -26.43 -19.66
C SER A 117 57.46 -24.98 -19.16
N ASP A 118 58.59 -24.30 -19.31
CA ASP A 118 58.74 -22.87 -18.98
C ASP A 118 58.11 -21.95 -20.05
N LYS A 119 57.54 -22.51 -21.13
CA LYS A 119 56.74 -21.78 -22.12
C LYS A 119 55.42 -22.49 -22.43
N ASN A 120 55.34 -23.19 -23.57
CA ASN A 120 54.09 -23.69 -24.12
C ASN A 120 54.04 -25.21 -24.19
N ILE A 121 52.90 -25.78 -23.78
CA ILE A 121 52.55 -27.18 -24.01
C ILE A 121 51.42 -27.25 -25.04
N LYS A 122 51.63 -27.97 -26.15
CA LYS A 122 50.64 -28.09 -27.24
C LYS A 122 50.43 -29.55 -27.65
N GLY A 123 49.18 -30.00 -27.73
CA GLY A 123 48.83 -31.31 -28.28
C GLY A 123 48.06 -32.23 -27.33
N LEU A 124 48.40 -33.52 -27.31
CA LEU A 124 47.75 -34.55 -26.48
C LEU A 124 48.67 -34.92 -25.32
N ASN A 125 48.30 -34.57 -24.09
CA ASN A 125 49.16 -34.69 -22.92
C ASN A 125 48.49 -35.54 -21.83
N PHE A 126 49.17 -36.60 -21.42
CA PHE A 126 48.72 -37.52 -20.38
C PHE A 126 49.81 -37.63 -19.31
N ALA A 127 49.49 -37.25 -18.07
CA ALA A 127 50.38 -37.36 -16.91
C ALA A 127 49.64 -38.00 -15.73
N LEU A 128 50.24 -39.01 -15.09
CA LEU A 128 49.74 -39.58 -13.82
C LEU A 128 50.01 -38.68 -12.60
N GLY A 129 50.51 -37.46 -12.80
CA GLY A 129 50.56 -36.43 -11.77
C GLY A 129 50.22 -35.06 -12.33
N ILE A 130 51.24 -34.26 -12.63
CA ILE A 130 51.09 -32.81 -12.89
C ILE A 130 51.42 -32.45 -14.34
N ILE A 131 50.59 -31.59 -14.95
CA ILE A 131 50.92 -30.86 -16.18
C ILE A 131 51.09 -29.38 -15.84
N SER A 132 52.28 -28.82 -16.09
CA SER A 132 52.66 -27.45 -15.75
C SER A 132 53.23 -26.72 -16.99
N GLY A 133 52.62 -25.60 -17.38
CA GLY A 133 53.11 -24.75 -18.47
C GLY A 133 53.09 -23.27 -18.09
N ASP A 134 54.19 -22.55 -18.22
CA ASP A 134 54.24 -21.15 -17.74
C ASP A 134 53.40 -20.17 -18.59
N GLU A 135 53.44 -20.28 -19.93
CA GLU A 135 52.77 -19.34 -20.86
C GLU A 135 51.45 -19.86 -21.45
N SER A 136 51.40 -21.13 -21.90
CA SER A 136 50.15 -21.70 -22.39
C SER A 136 50.11 -23.23 -22.36
N ILE A 137 48.91 -23.76 -22.13
CA ILE A 137 48.60 -25.17 -22.33
C ILE A 137 47.43 -25.22 -23.32
N SER A 138 47.61 -25.89 -24.47
CA SER A 138 46.58 -25.95 -25.52
C SER A 138 46.46 -27.35 -26.11
N GLY A 139 45.30 -27.97 -25.95
CA GLY A 139 44.99 -29.28 -26.54
C GLY A 139 44.17 -30.17 -25.62
N VAL A 140 44.42 -31.48 -25.63
CA VAL A 140 43.75 -32.42 -24.72
C VAL A 140 44.71 -32.79 -23.61
N ASN A 141 44.42 -32.35 -22.39
CA ASN A 141 45.32 -32.47 -21.25
C ASN A 141 44.64 -33.25 -20.12
N LEU A 142 45.26 -34.35 -19.71
CA LEU A 142 44.83 -35.17 -18.58
C LEU A 142 45.96 -35.28 -17.56
N GLY A 143 45.86 -34.51 -16.47
CA GLY A 143 46.70 -34.62 -15.29
C GLY A 143 45.89 -35.18 -14.13
N THR A 144 46.22 -36.38 -13.65
CA THR A 144 45.43 -37.03 -12.59
C THR A 144 45.53 -36.31 -11.23
N THR A 145 46.56 -35.48 -11.02
CA THR A 145 46.68 -34.63 -9.83
C THR A 145 46.29 -33.20 -10.16
N ALA A 146 47.05 -32.53 -11.03
CA ALA A 146 46.78 -31.13 -11.32
C ALA A 146 47.22 -30.71 -12.73
N LEU A 147 46.53 -29.70 -13.25
CA LEU A 147 46.97 -28.92 -14.40
C LEU A 147 47.09 -27.48 -13.95
N PHE A 148 48.24 -26.84 -14.17
CA PHE A 148 48.37 -25.41 -13.88
C PHE A 148 49.21 -24.62 -14.89
N THR A 149 48.88 -23.34 -15.05
CA THR A 149 49.74 -22.36 -15.72
C THR A 149 50.11 -21.20 -14.80
N LYS A 150 51.38 -20.77 -14.82
CA LYS A 150 51.86 -19.69 -13.93
C LYS A 150 51.44 -18.29 -14.38
N GLN A 151 51.52 -18.01 -15.69
CA GLN A 151 51.23 -16.69 -16.26
C GLN A 151 50.45 -16.80 -17.58
N GLY A 152 49.75 -17.92 -17.76
CA GLY A 152 49.29 -18.38 -19.05
C GLY A 152 47.81 -18.68 -19.15
N THR A 153 47.42 -19.20 -20.33
CA THR A 153 46.03 -19.65 -20.59
C THR A 153 45.97 -21.15 -20.83
N ALA A 154 44.84 -21.76 -20.47
CA ALA A 154 44.52 -23.15 -20.79
C ALA A 154 43.38 -23.23 -21.81
N GLN A 155 43.56 -24.00 -22.89
CA GLN A 155 42.60 -24.05 -24.00
C GLN A 155 42.26 -25.48 -24.39
N TRP A 156 41.03 -25.67 -24.89
CA TRP A 156 40.42 -26.93 -25.33
C TRP A 156 39.95 -27.83 -24.19
N ILE A 157 40.59 -28.97 -23.93
CA ILE A 157 40.13 -29.95 -22.92
C ILE A 157 41.20 -30.02 -21.82
N ASN A 158 40.82 -29.60 -20.61
CA ASN A 158 41.71 -29.53 -19.45
C ASN A 158 41.10 -30.34 -18.30
N LEU A 159 41.70 -31.48 -17.98
CA LEU A 159 41.24 -32.39 -16.93
C LEU A 159 42.30 -32.52 -15.85
N GLY A 160 42.09 -31.85 -14.71
CA GLY A 160 42.89 -31.96 -13.49
C GLY A 160 42.15 -32.79 -12.44
N GLY A 161 42.74 -33.86 -11.92
CA GLY A 161 42.04 -34.72 -10.95
C GLY A 161 41.71 -34.03 -9.64
N VAL A 162 42.63 -33.23 -9.09
CA VAL A 162 42.40 -32.38 -7.91
C VAL A 162 42.13 -30.93 -8.32
N ALA A 163 42.99 -30.34 -9.17
CA ALA A 163 42.86 -28.94 -9.55
C ALA A 163 43.21 -28.67 -11.01
N CYS A 164 42.49 -27.73 -11.60
CA CYS A 164 42.76 -27.17 -12.92
C CYS A 164 42.87 -25.65 -12.80
N VAL A 165 44.06 -25.10 -12.97
CA VAL A 165 44.36 -23.69 -12.70
C VAL A 165 44.97 -23.01 -13.93
N ALA A 166 44.49 -21.85 -14.33
CA ALA A 166 45.18 -21.06 -15.34
C ALA A 166 45.16 -19.58 -15.01
N ALA A 167 46.34 -18.97 -14.87
CA ALA A 167 46.49 -17.60 -14.39
C ALA A 167 45.64 -16.61 -15.19
N LYS A 168 45.79 -16.58 -16.52
CA LYS A 168 45.19 -15.58 -17.42
C LYS A 168 43.93 -16.03 -18.16
N GLY A 169 43.43 -17.23 -17.88
CA GLY A 169 42.13 -17.67 -18.41
C GLY A 169 42.08 -19.10 -18.90
N MET A 170 40.85 -19.59 -19.03
CA MET A 170 40.52 -20.95 -19.48
C MET A 170 39.43 -20.88 -20.56
N ASN A 171 39.60 -21.62 -21.66
CA ASN A 171 38.59 -21.68 -22.73
C ASN A 171 38.39 -23.11 -23.23
N GLY A 172 37.20 -23.68 -23.03
CA GLY A 172 36.82 -25.01 -23.51
C GLY A 172 36.11 -25.86 -22.44
N LEU A 173 36.47 -27.14 -22.34
CA LEU A 173 36.00 -28.07 -21.31
C LEU A 173 37.04 -28.13 -20.20
N ASN A 174 36.67 -27.68 -19.01
CA ASN A 174 37.55 -27.64 -17.85
C ASN A 174 36.97 -28.49 -16.72
N PHE A 175 37.79 -29.37 -16.16
CA PHE A 175 37.45 -30.19 -15.01
C PHE A 175 38.55 -30.11 -13.96
N GLY A 176 38.18 -29.79 -12.73
CA GLY A 176 39.05 -29.85 -11.56
C GLY A 176 38.28 -30.49 -10.42
N GLY A 177 38.75 -31.60 -9.85
CA GLY A 177 38.00 -32.32 -8.82
C GLY A 177 37.59 -31.43 -7.64
N LEU A 178 38.55 -30.75 -7.02
CA LEU A 178 38.31 -29.76 -5.96
C LEU A 178 38.17 -28.34 -6.49
N ALA A 179 38.93 -27.96 -7.52
CA ALA A 179 38.93 -26.57 -7.98
C ALA A 179 39.25 -26.41 -9.48
N THR A 180 38.45 -25.58 -10.16
CA THR A 180 38.79 -24.98 -11.45
C THR A 180 38.96 -23.47 -11.24
N VAL A 181 40.18 -22.93 -11.42
CA VAL A 181 40.53 -21.58 -10.96
C VAL A 181 41.23 -20.77 -12.05
N SER A 182 40.80 -19.53 -12.24
CA SER A 182 41.52 -18.51 -13.02
C SER A 182 41.59 -17.19 -12.24
N PRO A 183 42.72 -16.91 -11.57
CA PRO A 183 42.85 -15.75 -10.68
C PRO A 183 42.92 -14.41 -11.41
N ASP A 184 43.44 -14.36 -12.64
CA ASP A 184 43.66 -13.14 -13.41
C ASP A 184 43.03 -13.24 -14.81
N GLY A 185 41.94 -13.99 -14.95
CA GLY A 185 41.35 -14.22 -16.27
C GLY A 185 39.92 -14.73 -16.30
N PHE A 186 39.43 -14.86 -17.53
CA PHE A 186 38.10 -15.38 -17.82
C PHE A 186 38.09 -16.90 -17.93
N ILE A 187 37.06 -17.53 -17.38
CA ILE A 187 36.73 -18.93 -17.64
C ILE A 187 35.57 -18.98 -18.64
N ARG A 188 35.74 -19.67 -19.78
CA ARG A 188 34.74 -19.78 -20.85
C ARG A 188 34.53 -21.23 -21.27
N GLY A 189 33.28 -21.65 -21.42
CA GLY A 189 32.91 -22.98 -21.94
C GLY A 189 32.13 -23.84 -20.94
N LEU A 190 32.48 -25.12 -20.83
CA LEU A 190 31.87 -26.08 -19.90
C LEU A 190 32.82 -26.32 -18.73
N ASN A 191 32.40 -25.94 -17.53
CA ASN A 191 33.25 -25.98 -16.33
C ASN A 191 32.60 -26.87 -15.27
N LEU A 192 33.36 -27.86 -14.80
CA LEU A 192 32.90 -28.91 -13.91
C LEU A 192 33.86 -29.04 -12.72
N SER A 193 33.34 -28.95 -11.50
CA SER A 193 34.12 -29.13 -10.28
C SER A 193 33.26 -29.67 -9.14
N PHE A 194 33.75 -30.63 -8.35
CA PHE A 194 33.05 -31.06 -7.14
C PHE A 194 33.23 -30.08 -5.98
N GLY A 195 34.28 -29.26 -6.01
CA GLY A 195 34.44 -28.14 -5.09
C GLY A 195 34.00 -26.84 -5.75
N ALA A 196 34.95 -26.00 -6.16
CA ALA A 196 34.68 -24.66 -6.65
C ALA A 196 35.07 -24.44 -8.12
N VAL A 197 34.33 -23.53 -8.76
CA VAL A 197 34.75 -22.86 -10.01
C VAL A 197 34.94 -21.38 -9.68
N VAL A 198 36.16 -20.87 -9.85
CA VAL A 198 36.54 -19.51 -9.45
C VAL A 198 37.20 -18.79 -10.62
N GLY A 199 36.55 -17.78 -11.18
CA GLY A 199 37.12 -16.96 -12.27
C GLY A 199 37.04 -15.48 -11.93
N ASN A 200 38.16 -14.83 -11.70
CA ASN A 200 38.15 -13.46 -11.17
C ASN A 200 37.53 -12.45 -12.14
N GLU A 201 37.98 -12.41 -13.40
CA GLU A 201 37.49 -11.46 -14.40
C GLU A 201 36.13 -11.84 -15.00
N GLY A 202 35.72 -13.10 -14.88
CA GLY A 202 34.39 -13.55 -15.29
C GLY A 202 34.30 -15.03 -15.60
N VAL A 203 33.08 -15.56 -15.52
CA VAL A 203 32.77 -16.95 -15.89
C VAL A 203 31.63 -16.97 -16.89
N ARG A 204 31.81 -17.63 -18.05
CA ARG A 204 30.78 -17.69 -19.10
C ARG A 204 30.60 -19.10 -19.65
N GLY A 205 29.35 -19.57 -19.69
CA GLY A 205 28.98 -20.84 -20.32
C GLY A 205 28.11 -21.70 -19.42
N ILE A 206 28.43 -22.99 -19.32
CA ILE A 206 27.72 -23.94 -18.45
C ILE A 206 28.66 -24.30 -17.30
N ASN A 207 28.24 -23.97 -16.08
CA ASN A 207 29.06 -24.09 -14.88
C ASN A 207 28.35 -24.96 -13.84
N LEU A 208 29.01 -26.04 -13.45
CA LEU A 208 28.54 -26.94 -12.40
C LEU A 208 29.62 -27.04 -11.32
N SER A 209 29.31 -26.54 -10.12
CA SER A 209 30.19 -26.59 -8.96
C SER A 209 29.51 -27.26 -7.77
N GLY A 210 30.19 -28.14 -7.05
CA GLY A 210 29.59 -28.79 -5.87
C GLY A 210 29.46 -27.86 -4.65
N LEU A 211 30.41 -26.94 -4.44
CA LEU A 211 30.37 -25.96 -3.36
C LEU A 211 30.00 -24.57 -3.86
N ALA A 212 30.85 -23.96 -4.70
CA ALA A 212 30.70 -22.55 -5.04
C ALA A 212 31.13 -22.24 -6.47
N LEU A 213 30.35 -21.36 -7.10
CA LEU A 213 30.72 -20.68 -8.34
C LEU A 213 30.94 -19.20 -8.01
N VAL A 214 32.17 -18.73 -8.21
CA VAL A 214 32.58 -17.39 -7.74
C VAL A 214 33.26 -16.60 -8.87
N SER A 215 32.88 -15.33 -9.00
CA SER A 215 33.60 -14.34 -9.82
C SER A 215 33.67 -13.01 -9.10
N ALA A 216 34.81 -12.68 -8.50
CA ALA A 216 34.93 -11.54 -7.60
C ALA A 216 34.83 -10.19 -8.33
N ASP A 217 35.62 -9.96 -9.37
CA ASP A 217 35.60 -8.69 -10.12
C ASP A 217 34.79 -8.76 -11.44
N GLY A 218 34.43 -9.98 -11.82
CA GLY A 218 33.82 -10.30 -13.10
C GLY A 218 32.32 -10.52 -13.05
N LYS A 219 31.76 -10.83 -14.21
CA LYS A 219 30.36 -11.25 -14.37
C LYS A 219 30.26 -12.75 -14.59
N ILE A 220 29.16 -13.35 -14.16
CA ILE A 220 28.81 -14.74 -14.47
C ILE A 220 27.66 -14.75 -15.46
N ALA A 221 27.83 -15.43 -16.60
CA ALA A 221 26.83 -15.48 -17.66
C ALA A 221 26.62 -16.89 -18.24
N GLY A 222 25.36 -17.37 -18.25
CA GLY A 222 25.00 -18.65 -18.85
C GLY A 222 24.10 -19.50 -17.96
N ILE A 223 24.41 -20.80 -17.83
CA ILE A 223 23.72 -21.75 -16.95
C ILE A 223 24.66 -22.07 -15.79
N ASN A 224 24.23 -21.73 -14.57
CA ASN A 224 25.06 -21.78 -13.38
C ASN A 224 24.34 -22.60 -12.31
N LEU A 225 24.94 -23.73 -11.94
CA LEU A 225 24.44 -24.62 -10.90
C LEU A 225 25.52 -24.82 -9.85
N SER A 226 25.19 -24.48 -8.60
CA SER A 226 26.11 -24.63 -7.47
C SER A 226 25.41 -25.22 -6.25
N GLY A 227 26.06 -26.18 -5.59
CA GLY A 227 25.48 -26.87 -4.44
C GLY A 227 25.30 -25.99 -3.20
N VAL A 228 26.10 -24.93 -3.02
CA VAL A 228 25.91 -23.96 -1.93
C VAL A 228 25.64 -22.56 -2.47
N ALA A 229 26.56 -22.02 -3.27
CA ALA A 229 26.52 -20.60 -3.62
C ALA A 229 26.90 -20.28 -5.08
N VAL A 230 26.18 -19.33 -5.67
CA VAL A 230 26.60 -18.60 -6.88
C VAL A 230 26.84 -17.14 -6.49
N VAL A 231 28.06 -16.63 -6.66
CA VAL A 231 28.46 -15.31 -6.17
C VAL A 231 29.23 -14.54 -7.24
N THR A 232 28.84 -13.29 -7.49
CA THR A 232 29.55 -12.37 -8.38
C THR A 232 29.66 -10.96 -7.78
N GLY A 233 30.75 -10.25 -8.07
CA GLY A 233 30.87 -8.83 -7.70
C GLY A 233 30.20 -7.85 -8.67
N THR A 234 29.74 -8.29 -9.84
CA THR A 234 29.18 -7.35 -10.84
C THR A 234 27.82 -7.73 -11.39
N GLN A 235 27.70 -8.85 -12.11
CA GLN A 235 26.46 -9.20 -12.79
C GLN A 235 26.27 -10.71 -12.93
N LEU A 236 25.08 -11.20 -12.58
CA LEU A 236 24.62 -12.52 -12.97
C LEU A 236 23.65 -12.39 -14.15
N LYS A 237 23.89 -13.16 -15.21
CA LYS A 237 23.00 -13.21 -16.37
C LYS A 237 22.69 -14.63 -16.81
N GLY A 238 21.42 -14.98 -16.91
CA GLY A 238 20.96 -16.28 -17.40
C GLY A 238 20.21 -17.08 -16.36
N LEU A 239 20.53 -18.38 -16.23
CA LEU A 239 19.91 -19.32 -15.32
C LEU A 239 20.86 -19.59 -14.13
N ASN A 240 20.48 -19.14 -12.93
CA ASN A 240 21.32 -19.21 -11.73
C ASN A 240 20.62 -20.01 -10.64
N LEU A 241 21.21 -21.14 -10.24
CA LEU A 241 20.71 -22.03 -9.20
C LEU A 241 21.78 -22.21 -8.13
N GLY A 242 21.59 -21.60 -6.96
CA GLY A 242 22.40 -21.82 -5.77
C GLY A 242 21.65 -22.70 -4.77
N GLY A 243 22.31 -23.67 -4.14
CA GLY A 243 21.64 -24.55 -3.17
C GLY A 243 21.25 -23.86 -1.86
N VAL A 244 21.92 -22.77 -1.48
CA VAL A 244 21.60 -21.96 -0.29
C VAL A 244 21.53 -20.48 -0.61
N THR A 245 22.43 -19.97 -1.46
CA THR A 245 22.46 -18.53 -1.79
C THR A 245 22.81 -18.25 -3.25
N THR A 246 22.24 -17.18 -3.78
CA THR A 246 22.62 -16.58 -5.06
C THR A 246 22.81 -15.08 -4.85
N VAL A 247 24.03 -14.58 -5.07
CA VAL A 247 24.43 -13.21 -4.71
C VAL A 247 25.09 -12.51 -5.89
N SER A 248 24.70 -11.26 -6.13
CA SER A 248 25.34 -10.35 -7.08
C SER A 248 25.53 -8.99 -6.42
N ASN A 249 26.76 -8.47 -6.38
CA ASN A 249 26.98 -7.09 -5.92
C ASN A 249 26.61 -6.02 -6.98
N GLY A 250 26.02 -6.42 -8.11
CA GLY A 250 25.38 -5.50 -9.05
C GLY A 250 24.04 -6.02 -9.51
N SER A 251 23.89 -6.36 -10.79
CA SER A 251 22.58 -6.74 -11.34
C SER A 251 22.40 -8.25 -11.47
N MET A 252 21.15 -8.72 -11.41
CA MET A 252 20.72 -10.04 -11.82
C MET A 252 19.72 -9.92 -12.95
N LEU A 253 19.99 -10.58 -14.09
CA LEU A 253 19.10 -10.61 -15.24
C LEU A 253 18.81 -12.06 -15.65
N GLY A 254 17.57 -12.51 -15.47
CA GLY A 254 17.14 -13.85 -15.90
C GLY A 254 16.34 -14.61 -14.83
N PHE A 255 16.70 -15.88 -14.63
CA PHE A 255 16.07 -16.77 -13.65
C PHE A 255 17.05 -17.01 -12.51
N ASN A 256 16.68 -16.62 -11.29
CA ASN A 256 17.49 -16.76 -10.09
C ASN A 256 16.70 -17.57 -9.07
N LEU A 257 17.22 -18.73 -8.68
CA LEU A 257 16.58 -19.63 -7.72
C LEU A 257 17.57 -20.03 -6.64
N SER A 258 17.14 -19.87 -5.39
CA SER A 258 17.86 -20.34 -4.23
C SER A 258 16.88 -20.72 -3.12
N PRO A 259 16.97 -21.94 -2.53
CA PRO A 259 16.16 -22.33 -1.37
C PRO A 259 16.35 -21.44 -0.14
N GLY A 260 17.49 -20.76 -0.02
CA GLY A 260 17.73 -19.79 1.05
C GLY A 260 17.48 -18.37 0.57
N VAL A 261 18.54 -17.70 0.11
CA VAL A 261 18.54 -16.25 -0.12
C VAL A 261 18.93 -15.91 -1.56
N VAL A 262 18.29 -14.89 -2.12
CA VAL A 262 18.70 -14.23 -3.37
C VAL A 262 18.95 -12.74 -3.09
N VAL A 263 20.16 -12.23 -3.37
CA VAL A 263 20.57 -10.85 -3.07
C VAL A 263 21.22 -10.17 -4.26
N ALA A 264 20.73 -8.99 -4.64
CA ALA A 264 21.33 -8.16 -5.69
C ALA A 264 21.25 -6.66 -5.38
N ASN A 265 21.89 -5.81 -6.18
CA ASN A 265 21.51 -4.39 -6.22
C ASN A 265 20.27 -4.20 -7.10
N GLU A 266 20.27 -4.74 -8.32
CA GLU A 266 19.11 -4.69 -9.21
C GLU A 266 18.71 -6.09 -9.67
N MET A 267 17.41 -6.37 -9.74
CA MET A 267 16.90 -7.66 -10.24
C MET A 267 15.89 -7.45 -11.35
N GLN A 268 16.08 -8.19 -12.45
CA GLN A 268 15.13 -8.24 -13.55
C GLN A 268 14.89 -9.68 -13.99
N GLY A 269 13.64 -10.13 -13.93
CA GLY A 269 13.22 -11.47 -14.37
C GLY A 269 12.42 -12.23 -13.31
N LEU A 270 12.75 -13.51 -13.11
CA LEU A 270 12.14 -14.38 -12.11
C LEU A 270 13.13 -14.63 -10.98
N ASN A 271 12.80 -14.14 -9.79
CA ASN A 271 13.64 -14.23 -8.59
C ASN A 271 12.89 -15.04 -7.52
N ILE A 272 13.48 -16.15 -7.10
CA ILE A 272 12.88 -17.07 -6.13
C ILE A 272 13.90 -17.32 -5.01
N GLY A 273 13.72 -16.63 -3.89
CA GLY A 273 14.48 -16.88 -2.66
C GLY A 273 13.59 -17.61 -1.68
N GLY A 274 13.94 -18.84 -1.29
CA GLY A 274 13.06 -19.66 -0.46
C GLY A 274 12.76 -19.00 0.88
N ILE A 275 13.71 -18.34 1.54
CA ILE A 275 13.49 -17.57 2.76
C ILE A 275 13.34 -16.06 2.46
N THR A 276 14.29 -15.51 1.70
CA THR A 276 14.35 -14.06 1.46
C THR A 276 14.84 -13.72 0.05
N THR A 277 14.24 -12.70 -0.55
CA THR A 277 14.76 -12.03 -1.75
C THR A 277 14.98 -10.54 -1.45
N VAL A 278 16.20 -10.03 -1.64
CA VAL A 278 16.58 -8.65 -1.29
C VAL A 278 17.25 -7.94 -2.47
N ALA A 279 16.80 -6.73 -2.79
CA ALA A 279 17.44 -5.84 -3.73
C ALA A 279 17.73 -4.45 -3.12
N ASN A 280 18.95 -3.94 -3.22
CA ASN A 280 19.26 -2.56 -2.81
C ASN A 280 18.77 -1.49 -3.82
N GLY A 281 18.11 -1.90 -4.89
CA GLY A 281 17.61 -1.03 -5.93
C GLY A 281 16.23 -1.48 -6.37
N THR A 282 16.06 -1.73 -7.66
CA THR A 282 14.76 -2.13 -8.21
C THR A 282 14.66 -3.64 -8.39
N MET A 283 13.52 -4.23 -8.00
CA MET A 283 13.12 -5.54 -8.52
C MET A 283 12.01 -5.35 -9.57
N ARG A 284 12.24 -5.90 -10.76
CA ARG A 284 11.28 -5.90 -11.87
C ARG A 284 11.01 -7.31 -12.37
N GLY A 285 9.77 -7.76 -12.31
CA GLY A 285 9.35 -9.05 -12.85
C GLY A 285 8.48 -9.84 -11.87
N ILE A 286 8.82 -11.11 -11.67
CA ILE A 286 8.15 -12.01 -10.73
C ILE A 286 9.12 -12.32 -9.59
N ASN A 287 8.74 -11.97 -8.37
CA ASN A 287 9.57 -12.08 -7.19
C ASN A 287 8.82 -12.88 -6.12
N LEU A 288 9.39 -14.02 -5.73
CA LEU A 288 8.77 -14.99 -4.84
C LEU A 288 9.66 -15.25 -3.62
N SER A 289 9.05 -15.23 -2.44
CA SER A 289 9.72 -15.54 -1.18
C SER A 289 8.76 -16.20 -0.19
N SER A 290 9.20 -17.21 0.59
CA SER A 290 8.32 -17.72 1.66
C SER A 290 8.33 -16.81 2.89
N GLY A 291 9.39 -16.03 3.10
CA GLY A 291 9.50 -15.10 4.21
C GLY A 291 9.35 -13.66 3.74
N VAL A 292 10.49 -13.05 3.40
CA VAL A 292 10.61 -11.61 3.25
C VAL A 292 11.04 -11.23 1.84
N LEU A 293 10.47 -10.14 1.33
CA LEU A 293 10.82 -9.55 0.05
C LEU A 293 11.07 -8.06 0.25
N VAL A 294 12.28 -7.59 -0.04
CA VAL A 294 12.69 -6.20 0.23
C VAL A 294 13.38 -5.60 -0.98
N ALA A 295 12.88 -4.48 -1.48
CA ALA A 295 13.57 -3.66 -2.47
C ALA A 295 13.47 -2.17 -2.14
N HIS A 296 14.16 -1.32 -2.90
CA HIS A 296 13.77 0.09 -2.93
C HIS A 296 12.49 0.30 -3.74
N LYS A 297 12.41 -0.29 -4.95
CA LYS A 297 11.22 -0.22 -5.79
C LYS A 297 10.83 -1.61 -6.27
N LEU A 298 9.55 -1.92 -6.16
CA LEU A 298 8.98 -3.19 -6.61
C LEU A 298 8.06 -2.97 -7.80
N ARG A 299 8.30 -3.67 -8.91
CA ARG A 299 7.48 -3.61 -10.12
C ARG A 299 7.17 -5.00 -10.66
N GLY A 300 5.89 -5.34 -10.73
CA GLY A 300 5.42 -6.62 -11.28
C GLY A 300 4.65 -7.44 -10.26
N LEU A 301 4.96 -8.73 -10.17
CA LEU A 301 4.30 -9.69 -9.29
C LEU A 301 5.22 -9.99 -8.09
N ASN A 302 4.80 -9.61 -6.89
CA ASN A 302 5.57 -9.79 -5.67
C ASN A 302 4.73 -10.62 -4.69
N LEU A 303 5.18 -11.83 -4.38
CA LEU A 303 4.54 -12.69 -3.39
C LEU A 303 5.52 -13.01 -2.27
N SER A 304 5.10 -12.76 -1.03
CA SER A 304 5.83 -13.18 0.15
C SER A 304 4.93 -13.82 1.20
N GLY A 305 5.47 -14.78 1.97
CA GLY A 305 4.68 -15.39 3.04
C GLY A 305 4.53 -14.48 4.27
N LEU A 306 5.52 -13.65 4.59
CA LEU A 306 5.48 -12.79 5.78
C LEU A 306 5.44 -11.30 5.45
N THR A 307 6.42 -10.77 4.71
CA THR A 307 6.50 -9.31 4.52
C THR A 307 6.99 -8.94 3.12
N THR A 308 6.34 -7.95 2.51
CA THR A 308 6.80 -7.32 1.25
C THR A 308 7.06 -5.84 1.54
N VAL A 309 8.29 -5.37 1.31
CA VAL A 309 8.73 -4.02 1.66
C VAL A 309 9.37 -3.31 0.46
N ALA A 310 8.91 -2.09 0.19
CA ALA A 310 9.58 -1.13 -0.69
C ALA A 310 10.13 0.03 0.17
N ASN A 311 11.39 -0.08 0.58
CA ASN A 311 12.05 0.89 1.44
C ASN A 311 12.56 2.09 0.62
N ASN A 312 12.12 3.31 0.92
CA ASN A 312 12.44 4.51 0.14
C ASN A 312 12.01 4.41 -1.34
N GLY A 313 10.86 3.78 -1.60
CA GLY A 313 10.29 3.76 -2.93
C GLY A 313 8.87 3.23 -3.00
N ALA A 314 8.40 3.08 -4.25
CA ALA A 314 7.03 2.75 -4.60
C ALA A 314 6.86 1.27 -4.98
N MET A 315 5.63 0.77 -4.81
CA MET A 315 5.20 -0.51 -5.36
C MET A 315 4.22 -0.33 -6.51
N GLN A 316 4.43 -1.05 -7.60
CA GLN A 316 3.54 -1.03 -8.76
C GLN A 316 3.32 -2.44 -9.29
N GLY A 317 2.10 -2.96 -9.13
CA GLY A 317 1.70 -4.27 -9.63
C GLY A 317 0.90 -5.06 -8.61
N LEU A 318 1.09 -6.38 -8.60
CA LEU A 318 0.41 -7.28 -7.67
C LEU A 318 1.33 -7.57 -6.48
N ASN A 319 1.00 -7.05 -5.31
CA ASN A 319 1.76 -7.23 -4.08
C ASN A 319 0.90 -8.01 -3.09
N ILE A 320 1.31 -9.24 -2.76
CA ILE A 320 0.60 -10.11 -1.82
C ILE A 320 1.59 -10.59 -0.77
N SER A 321 1.30 -10.25 0.49
CA SER A 321 2.04 -10.73 1.66
C SER A 321 1.11 -11.39 2.67
N GLY A 322 1.48 -12.56 3.21
CA GLY A 322 0.70 -13.18 4.29
C GLY A 322 0.70 -12.38 5.60
N GLY A 323 1.69 -11.50 5.83
CA GLY A 323 1.72 -10.56 6.94
C GLY A 323 1.53 -9.11 6.50
N VAL A 324 2.61 -8.38 6.25
CA VAL A 324 2.54 -6.93 6.03
C VAL A 324 3.11 -6.53 4.65
N THR A 325 2.37 -5.66 3.94
CA THR A 325 2.84 -5.00 2.72
C THR A 325 3.09 -3.51 3.02
N VAL A 326 4.34 -3.05 2.90
CA VAL A 326 4.75 -1.68 3.27
C VAL A 326 5.54 -1.00 2.17
N ALA A 327 5.14 0.20 1.77
CA ALA A 327 5.92 1.08 0.90
C ALA A 327 6.15 2.44 1.55
N THR A 328 7.30 3.06 1.31
CA THR A 328 7.52 4.46 1.71
C THR A 328 6.69 5.40 0.83
N ASP A 329 6.69 5.17 -0.49
CA ASP A 329 5.98 5.99 -1.48
C ASP A 329 4.68 5.32 -1.94
N ASP A 330 4.22 5.66 -3.15
CA ASP A 330 2.96 5.20 -3.74
C ASP A 330 2.88 3.67 -3.86
N MET A 331 1.68 3.13 -3.62
CA MET A 331 1.31 1.77 -4.00
C MET A 331 0.21 1.79 -5.05
N ARG A 332 0.37 1.06 -6.15
CA ARG A 332 -0.58 1.06 -7.27
C ARG A 332 -0.96 -0.36 -7.69
N TRP A 333 -2.22 -0.53 -8.08
CA TRP A 333 -2.88 -1.78 -8.48
C TRP A 333 -3.42 -2.60 -7.31
N LEU A 334 -2.98 -3.85 -7.10
CA LEU A 334 -3.53 -4.74 -6.08
C LEU A 334 -2.50 -4.94 -4.97
N ASN A 335 -2.87 -4.55 -3.74
CA ASN A 335 -2.01 -4.61 -2.56
C ASN A 335 -2.73 -5.35 -1.45
N VAL A 336 -2.14 -6.44 -0.96
CA VAL A 336 -2.74 -7.32 0.05
C VAL A 336 -1.75 -7.64 1.15
N GLY A 337 -2.07 -7.23 2.37
CA GLY A 337 -1.36 -7.60 3.59
C GLY A 337 -2.30 -8.32 4.54
N GLY A 338 -1.95 -9.55 4.94
CA GLY A 338 -2.75 -10.35 5.87
C GLY A 338 -2.96 -9.69 7.23
N LEU A 339 -2.03 -8.84 7.69
CA LEU A 339 -2.19 -7.99 8.87
C LEU A 339 -2.43 -6.53 8.45
N ALA A 340 -1.56 -5.96 7.62
CA ALA A 340 -1.69 -4.55 7.23
C ALA A 340 -1.08 -4.24 5.86
N THR A 341 -1.66 -3.23 5.22
CA THR A 341 -1.14 -2.60 4.00
C THR A 341 -0.89 -1.13 4.30
N VAL A 342 0.36 -0.68 4.20
CA VAL A 342 0.78 0.64 4.69
C VAL A 342 1.61 1.36 3.64
N SER A 343 1.22 2.59 3.28
CA SER A 343 2.06 3.55 2.57
C SER A 343 2.41 4.69 3.53
N SER A 344 3.67 4.84 3.91
CA SER A 344 4.07 5.78 4.96
C SER A 344 3.89 7.25 4.53
N ASN A 345 4.36 7.59 3.32
CA ASN A 345 4.34 8.95 2.77
C ASN A 345 3.65 9.03 1.41
N GLY A 346 3.14 7.90 0.89
CA GLY A 346 2.60 7.81 -0.45
C GLY A 346 1.08 7.62 -0.51
N ASN A 347 0.59 7.57 -1.74
CA ASN A 347 -0.81 7.29 -2.03
C ASN A 347 -1.00 5.83 -2.37
N ILE A 348 -2.16 5.27 -2.01
CA ILE A 348 -2.55 3.95 -2.46
C ILE A 348 -3.67 4.07 -3.48
N LYS A 349 -3.49 3.49 -4.67
CA LYS A 349 -4.47 3.51 -5.77
C LYS A 349 -4.74 2.11 -6.33
N GLY A 350 -5.99 1.67 -6.31
CA GLY A 350 -6.43 0.41 -6.91
C GLY A 350 -7.32 -0.41 -5.98
N ILE A 351 -6.97 -1.68 -5.74
CA ILE A 351 -7.66 -2.58 -4.83
C ILE A 351 -6.72 -2.91 -3.67
N ASN A 352 -7.12 -2.58 -2.46
CA ASN A 352 -6.21 -2.57 -1.31
C ASN A 352 -6.87 -3.25 -0.13
N LEU A 353 -6.21 -4.27 0.40
CA LEU A 353 -6.70 -5.08 1.51
C LEU A 353 -5.65 -5.13 2.62
N GLY A 354 -6.04 -4.75 3.83
CA GLY A 354 -5.28 -4.94 5.06
C GLY A 354 -6.14 -5.71 6.06
N GLY A 355 -5.66 -6.84 6.58
CA GLY A 355 -6.46 -7.69 7.46
C GLY A 355 -6.92 -6.99 8.75
N THR A 356 -6.10 -6.10 9.31
CA THR A 356 -6.46 -5.22 10.43
C THR A 356 -6.46 -3.75 10.02
N ALA A 357 -5.45 -3.31 9.26
CA ALA A 357 -5.29 -1.89 8.96
C ALA A 357 -4.89 -1.63 7.50
N LEU A 358 -5.48 -0.59 6.91
CA LEU A 358 -5.07 0.00 5.65
C LEU A 358 -4.77 1.48 5.89
N VAL A 359 -3.51 1.90 5.69
CA VAL A 359 -3.05 3.25 6.03
C VAL A 359 -2.26 3.88 4.89
N ALA A 360 -2.60 5.12 4.52
CA ALA A 360 -1.87 5.89 3.50
C ALA A 360 -2.04 7.40 3.69
N ARG A 361 -1.29 8.18 2.90
CA ARG A 361 -1.52 9.63 2.74
C ARG A 361 -2.87 9.93 2.08
N SER A 362 -3.19 9.19 1.01
CA SER A 362 -4.46 9.22 0.30
C SER A 362 -4.82 7.82 -0.18
N LEU A 363 -6.12 7.50 -0.18
CA LEU A 363 -6.65 6.24 -0.68
C LEU A 363 -7.59 6.49 -1.87
N LYS A 364 -7.38 5.74 -2.97
CA LYS A 364 -8.23 5.80 -4.15
C LYS A 364 -8.57 4.41 -4.70
N GLY A 365 -9.85 4.10 -4.86
CA GLY A 365 -10.32 2.84 -5.45
C GLY A 365 -11.16 2.01 -4.47
N PHE A 366 -10.86 0.72 -4.35
CA PHE A 366 -11.50 -0.19 -3.40
C PHE A 366 -10.56 -0.45 -2.22
N ASN A 367 -10.97 -0.06 -1.02
CA ASN A 367 -10.13 -0.02 0.17
C ASN A 367 -10.82 -0.76 1.30
N PHE A 368 -10.18 -1.81 1.81
CA PHE A 368 -10.66 -2.61 2.92
C PHE A 368 -9.57 -2.75 3.98
N GLY A 369 -9.83 -2.22 5.18
CA GLY A 369 -9.04 -2.44 6.37
C GLY A 369 -9.92 -3.11 7.42
N GLY A 370 -9.57 -4.31 7.88
CA GLY A 370 -10.49 -5.10 8.69
C GLY A 370 -11.00 -4.36 9.92
N LEU A 371 -10.12 -3.72 10.70
CA LEU A 371 -10.50 -2.84 11.81
C LEU A 371 -10.50 -1.37 11.40
N THR A 372 -9.50 -0.92 10.65
CA THR A 372 -9.35 0.50 10.31
C THR A 372 -8.89 0.75 8.88
N THR A 373 -9.48 1.75 8.24
CA THR A 373 -9.09 2.29 6.94
C THR A 373 -8.81 3.77 7.11
N VAL A 374 -7.56 4.20 6.94
CA VAL A 374 -7.08 5.55 7.29
C VAL A 374 -6.37 6.22 6.13
N ALA A 375 -6.81 7.45 5.81
CA ALA A 375 -6.08 8.39 4.96
C ALA A 375 -5.62 9.55 5.85
N ASN A 376 -4.34 9.62 6.18
CA ASN A 376 -3.83 10.46 7.28
C ASN A 376 -3.46 11.90 6.89
N SER A 377 -3.51 12.29 5.61
CA SER A 377 -3.19 13.67 5.21
C SER A 377 -4.14 14.26 4.17
N ASP A 378 -4.53 13.49 3.15
CA ASP A 378 -5.38 13.98 2.07
C ASP A 378 -6.77 13.33 2.15
N LYS A 379 -7.20 12.70 1.05
CA LYS A 379 -8.58 12.28 0.81
C LYS A 379 -8.72 10.78 0.66
N MET A 380 -9.96 10.31 0.86
CA MET A 380 -10.44 9.02 0.40
C MET A 380 -11.41 9.18 -0.77
N GLU A 381 -11.18 8.44 -1.85
CA GLU A 381 -12.04 8.43 -3.03
C GLU A 381 -12.37 7.00 -3.48
N GLY A 382 -13.65 6.64 -3.56
CA GLY A 382 -14.10 5.34 -4.05
C GLY A 382 -14.96 4.57 -3.05
N ILE A 383 -14.64 3.29 -2.84
CA ILE A 383 -15.33 2.40 -1.90
C ILE A 383 -14.38 2.11 -0.75
N ASN A 384 -14.73 2.57 0.45
CA ASN A 384 -13.93 2.43 1.66
C ASN A 384 -14.74 1.69 2.71
N PHE A 385 -14.20 0.57 3.21
CA PHE A 385 -14.85 -0.27 4.19
C PHE A 385 -13.91 -0.60 5.35
N SER A 386 -14.46 -0.63 6.56
CA SER A 386 -13.81 -1.19 7.75
C SER A 386 -14.85 -1.64 8.78
N LEU A 387 -14.55 -2.66 9.59
CA LEU A 387 -15.44 -3.08 10.68
C LEU A 387 -15.37 -2.15 11.90
N GLY A 388 -14.31 -1.33 12.02
CA GLY A 388 -14.17 -0.32 13.05
C GLY A 388 -14.32 1.09 12.49
N ALA A 389 -13.19 1.71 12.13
CA ALA A 389 -13.12 3.12 11.79
C ALA A 389 -12.67 3.36 10.35
N THR A 390 -13.44 4.16 9.61
CA THR A 390 -13.01 4.72 8.32
C THR A 390 -12.75 6.21 8.50
N VAL A 391 -11.48 6.63 8.43
CA VAL A 391 -11.06 7.98 8.84
C VAL A 391 -10.17 8.64 7.79
N ALA A 392 -10.62 9.76 7.23
CA ALA A 392 -9.80 10.61 6.38
C ALA A 392 -9.50 11.95 7.07
N SER A 393 -8.26 12.42 6.98
CA SER A 393 -7.91 13.76 7.43
C SER A 393 -8.63 14.82 6.59
N GLY A 394 -8.56 14.72 5.27
CA GLY A 394 -9.30 15.57 4.33
C GLY A 394 -10.61 14.96 3.84
N ASP A 395 -10.91 15.17 2.56
CA ASP A 395 -12.21 14.84 1.96
C ASP A 395 -12.49 13.34 1.87
N MET A 396 -13.77 12.96 2.05
CA MET A 396 -14.27 11.62 1.74
C MET A 396 -15.30 11.69 0.62
N THR A 397 -15.05 10.99 -0.48
CA THR A 397 -15.95 10.95 -1.64
C THR A 397 -16.23 9.51 -2.08
N GLY A 398 -17.52 9.14 -2.18
CA GLY A 398 -17.94 7.83 -2.66
C GLY A 398 -18.79 7.06 -1.65
N LEU A 399 -18.49 5.77 -1.46
CA LEU A 399 -19.16 4.88 -0.51
C LEU A 399 -18.24 4.59 0.66
N ASN A 400 -18.58 5.09 1.84
CA ASN A 400 -17.77 4.97 3.05
C ASN A 400 -18.57 4.24 4.14
N LEU A 401 -18.02 3.12 4.61
CA LEU A 401 -18.67 2.19 5.54
C LEU A 401 -17.72 1.90 6.71
N GLY A 402 -17.97 2.52 7.86
CA GLY A 402 -17.26 2.22 9.10
C GLY A 402 -18.17 1.53 10.11
N GLY A 403 -17.81 0.35 10.61
CA GLY A 403 -18.69 -0.36 11.55
C GLY A 403 -19.02 0.43 12.82
N VAL A 404 -18.07 1.22 13.34
CA VAL A 404 -18.27 2.11 14.49
C VAL A 404 -18.31 3.57 14.08
N THR A 405 -17.36 4.02 13.24
CA THR A 405 -17.25 5.45 12.91
C THR A 405 -16.80 5.70 11.48
N THR A 406 -17.32 6.77 10.88
CA THR A 406 -16.88 7.29 9.58
C THR A 406 -16.61 8.79 9.73
N VAL A 407 -15.35 9.21 9.57
CA VAL A 407 -14.90 10.56 9.93
C VAL A 407 -14.06 11.19 8.83
N SER A 408 -14.48 12.38 8.38
CA SER A 408 -13.65 13.35 7.68
C SER A 408 -13.30 14.48 8.65
N SER A 409 -12.07 14.47 9.18
CA SER A 409 -11.71 15.32 10.33
C SER A 409 -11.45 16.77 9.97
N GLU A 410 -11.02 17.06 8.75
CA GLU A 410 -10.75 18.41 8.24
C GLU A 410 -11.42 18.70 6.89
N GLY A 411 -12.07 17.72 6.27
CA GLY A 411 -12.67 17.87 4.95
C GLY A 411 -14.19 17.80 4.93
N LYS A 412 -14.71 17.64 3.71
CA LYS A 412 -16.12 17.36 3.44
C LYS A 412 -16.37 15.87 3.19
N MET A 413 -17.60 15.44 3.45
CA MET A 413 -18.09 14.12 3.05
C MET A 413 -19.13 14.25 1.93
N THR A 414 -18.93 13.55 0.83
CA THR A 414 -19.84 13.52 -0.33
C THR A 414 -20.10 12.08 -0.78
N GLY A 415 -21.37 11.66 -0.79
CA GLY A 415 -21.77 10.34 -1.29
C GLY A 415 -22.63 9.57 -0.29
N LEU A 416 -22.34 8.28 -0.12
CA LEU A 416 -23.02 7.40 0.83
C LEU A 416 -22.09 7.12 2.01
N ASN A 417 -22.47 7.56 3.21
CA ASN A 417 -21.66 7.42 4.41
C ASN A 417 -22.48 6.71 5.49
N LEU A 418 -22.10 5.49 5.87
CA LEU A 418 -22.81 4.72 6.89
C LEU A 418 -21.86 4.32 8.03
N SER A 419 -22.35 4.46 9.25
CA SER A 419 -21.72 3.84 10.41
C SER A 419 -22.70 3.37 11.46
N GLY A 420 -22.33 2.32 12.18
CA GLY A 420 -23.11 1.83 13.33
C GLY A 420 -23.11 2.80 14.52
N GLY A 421 -22.07 3.64 14.64
CA GLY A 421 -21.97 4.67 15.66
C GLY A 421 -22.13 6.08 15.06
N VAL A 422 -21.03 6.71 14.68
CA VAL A 422 -21.01 8.16 14.38
C VAL A 422 -20.48 8.44 12.97
N VAL A 423 -21.18 9.32 12.25
CA VAL A 423 -20.72 9.90 10.99
C VAL A 423 -20.39 11.37 11.21
N VAL A 424 -19.14 11.79 10.94
CA VAL A 424 -18.67 13.17 11.16
C VAL A 424 -17.99 13.73 9.91
N GLY A 425 -18.44 14.88 9.43
CA GLY A 425 -17.75 15.64 8.36
C GLY A 425 -17.63 17.10 8.74
N LYS A 426 -16.41 17.56 8.98
CA LYS A 426 -16.15 18.88 9.57
C LYS A 426 -16.74 20.01 8.76
N GLU A 427 -16.39 20.12 7.47
CA GLU A 427 -16.75 21.28 6.65
C GLU A 427 -18.13 21.20 6.01
N HIS A 428 -18.54 20.00 5.57
CA HIS A 428 -19.81 19.78 4.89
C HIS A 428 -20.11 18.28 4.80
N VAL A 429 -21.39 17.92 4.88
CA VAL A 429 -21.85 16.56 4.63
C VAL A 429 -22.99 16.57 3.61
N LYS A 430 -22.79 15.85 2.50
CA LYS A 430 -23.70 15.79 1.34
C LYS A 430 -23.95 14.37 0.89
N GLY A 431 -25.22 14.03 0.66
CA GLY A 431 -25.63 12.77 0.04
C GLY A 431 -26.52 11.94 0.95
N MET A 432 -26.25 10.65 1.09
CA MET A 432 -27.02 9.72 1.91
C MET A 432 -26.19 9.32 3.13
N ASN A 433 -26.61 9.70 4.33
CA ASN A 433 -25.83 9.50 5.53
C ASN A 433 -26.66 8.79 6.61
N ALA A 434 -26.09 7.77 7.24
CA ALA A 434 -26.69 7.13 8.40
C ALA A 434 -25.65 6.90 9.51
N GLY A 435 -25.92 7.43 10.70
CA GLY A 435 -25.12 7.16 11.90
C GLY A 435 -26.01 6.66 13.02
N GLY A 436 -25.69 5.52 13.64
CA GLY A 436 -26.50 4.97 14.72
C GLY A 436 -26.67 5.96 15.88
N LEU A 437 -25.59 6.45 16.47
CA LEU A 437 -25.62 7.41 17.57
C LEU A 437 -25.75 8.86 17.11
N ALA A 438 -24.99 9.27 16.09
CA ALA A 438 -25.05 10.65 15.62
C ALA A 438 -24.58 10.84 14.19
N LEU A 439 -25.12 11.88 13.55
CA LEU A 439 -24.61 12.46 12.31
C LEU A 439 -24.28 13.93 12.58
N VAL A 440 -23.00 14.31 12.40
CA VAL A 440 -22.51 15.62 12.82
C VAL A 440 -21.78 16.34 11.70
N SER A 441 -22.13 17.61 11.47
CA SER A 441 -21.32 18.56 10.68
C SER A 441 -20.93 19.76 11.55
N PRO A 442 -19.79 19.68 12.27
CA PRO A 442 -19.37 20.66 13.28
C PRO A 442 -19.20 22.10 12.78
N GLU A 443 -18.82 22.31 11.51
CA GLU A 443 -18.60 23.65 10.93
C GLU A 443 -19.44 23.90 9.68
N GLY A 444 -20.17 22.87 9.25
CA GLY A 444 -20.73 22.77 7.93
C GLY A 444 -22.25 22.68 7.86
N PRO A 445 -22.80 22.75 6.63
CA PRO A 445 -24.19 22.41 6.37
C PRO A 445 -24.37 20.89 6.14
N LEU A 446 -25.59 20.41 6.35
CA LEU A 446 -26.02 19.03 6.07
C LEU A 446 -27.02 19.01 4.90
N GLN A 447 -26.77 18.20 3.86
CA GLN A 447 -27.62 18.12 2.67
C GLN A 447 -27.89 16.69 2.20
N GLY A 448 -29.10 16.42 1.70
CA GLY A 448 -29.47 15.14 1.06
C GLY A 448 -30.48 14.30 1.83
N ILE A 449 -30.13 13.07 2.19
CA ILE A 449 -30.93 12.15 3.00
C ILE A 449 -30.11 11.78 4.23
N ASN A 450 -30.64 12.04 5.43
CA ASN A 450 -29.89 11.81 6.67
C ASN A 450 -30.74 11.05 7.69
N LEU A 451 -30.18 10.00 8.27
CA LEU A 451 -30.84 9.16 9.27
C LEU A 451 -29.94 9.00 10.49
N SER A 452 -30.51 9.05 11.69
CA SER A 452 -29.80 8.67 12.91
C SER A 452 -30.73 8.13 13.98
N ALA A 453 -30.33 7.10 14.72
CA ALA A 453 -31.12 6.66 15.87
C ALA A 453 -30.95 7.61 17.07
N GLY A 454 -29.83 8.35 17.16
CA GLY A 454 -29.64 9.43 18.10
C GLY A 454 -29.93 10.80 17.49
N ALA A 455 -28.91 11.63 17.32
CA ALA A 455 -29.05 13.04 16.95
C ALA A 455 -28.42 13.39 15.59
N ILE A 456 -29.05 14.32 14.88
CA ILE A 456 -28.48 14.96 13.68
C ILE A 456 -28.17 16.42 14.02
N VAL A 457 -26.89 16.79 13.92
CA VAL A 457 -26.40 18.11 14.35
C VAL A 457 -25.57 18.76 13.24
N ALA A 458 -25.90 20.01 12.90
CA ALA A 458 -25.06 20.85 12.04
C ALA A 458 -24.87 22.23 12.66
N LYS A 459 -23.73 22.85 12.38
CA LYS A 459 -23.54 24.27 12.70
C LYS A 459 -24.35 25.16 11.76
N LYS A 460 -24.24 24.92 10.45
CA LYS A 460 -24.91 25.73 9.42
C LYS A 460 -26.25 25.13 8.99
N ASN A 461 -26.75 25.60 7.85
CA ASN A 461 -28.03 25.21 7.28
C ASN A 461 -28.14 23.70 7.06
N MET A 462 -29.34 23.17 7.32
CA MET A 462 -29.68 21.80 7.00
C MET A 462 -30.76 21.80 5.91
N THR A 463 -30.51 21.14 4.79
CA THR A 463 -31.45 21.03 3.67
C THR A 463 -31.56 19.57 3.21
N TYR A 464 -32.47 18.82 3.84
CA TYR A 464 -32.50 17.37 3.67
C TYR A 464 -33.88 16.75 3.97
N LEU A 465 -34.02 15.47 3.61
CA LEU A 465 -35.06 14.57 4.11
C LEU A 465 -34.44 13.71 5.21
N GLY A 466 -35.03 13.65 6.41
CA GLY A 466 -34.44 12.79 7.41
C GLY A 466 -35.22 12.54 8.68
N LEU A 467 -34.69 11.58 9.44
CA LEU A 467 -35.27 11.08 10.67
C LEU A 467 -34.18 10.98 11.74
N SER A 468 -34.48 11.45 12.95
CA SER A 468 -33.63 11.26 14.13
C SER A 468 -34.42 10.66 15.28
N GLY A 469 -33.84 9.79 16.11
CA GLY A 469 -34.54 9.34 17.33
C GLY A 469 -34.64 10.42 18.41
N LEU A 470 -33.56 11.18 18.65
CA LEU A 470 -33.47 12.13 19.75
C LEU A 470 -33.71 13.59 19.33
N ALA A 471 -32.91 14.11 18.39
CA ALA A 471 -32.97 15.53 18.06
C ALA A 471 -32.40 15.86 16.67
N ILE A 472 -32.94 16.92 16.07
CA ILE A 472 -32.39 17.58 14.89
C ILE A 472 -32.04 19.02 15.28
N VAL A 473 -30.77 19.39 15.20
CA VAL A 473 -30.28 20.69 15.68
C VAL A 473 -29.42 21.39 14.62
N SER A 474 -29.81 22.62 14.29
CA SER A 474 -28.97 23.58 13.54
C SER A 474 -28.63 24.76 14.46
N SER A 475 -27.38 24.86 14.88
CA SER A 475 -26.98 25.81 15.93
C SER A 475 -26.81 27.26 15.45
N GLU A 476 -26.56 27.48 14.17
CA GLU A 476 -26.40 28.81 13.55
C GLU A 476 -27.14 28.91 12.20
N GLY A 477 -27.95 27.91 11.83
CA GLY A 477 -28.59 27.88 10.51
C GLY A 477 -30.09 27.63 10.54
N LYS A 478 -30.62 27.52 9.33
CA LYS A 478 -32.02 27.16 9.04
C LYS A 478 -32.15 25.67 8.78
N ILE A 479 -33.27 25.10 9.24
CA ILE A 479 -33.68 23.74 8.88
C ILE A 479 -34.74 23.83 7.78
N LYS A 480 -34.48 23.22 6.62
CA LYS A 480 -35.39 23.22 5.46
C LYS A 480 -35.59 21.81 4.90
N GLY A 481 -36.82 21.33 4.83
CA GLY A 481 -37.11 20.03 4.21
C GLY A 481 -38.26 19.27 4.86
N ILE A 482 -38.09 17.95 4.93
CA ILE A 482 -39.06 17.05 5.57
C ILE A 482 -38.31 16.30 6.68
N HIS A 483 -38.75 16.49 7.91
CA HIS A 483 -38.04 15.97 9.08
C HIS A 483 -38.97 15.31 10.08
N GLY A 484 -38.53 14.21 10.66
CA GLY A 484 -39.17 13.60 11.82
C GLY A 484 -38.16 13.38 12.95
N THR A 485 -38.53 13.75 14.16
CA THR A 485 -37.71 13.48 15.34
C THR A 485 -38.55 13.03 16.53
N GLY A 486 -38.06 12.03 17.26
CA GLY A 486 -38.70 11.55 18.49
C GLY A 486 -38.61 12.56 19.64
N GLY A 487 -37.63 13.47 19.63
CA GLY A 487 -37.52 14.55 20.61
C GLY A 487 -37.77 15.92 19.98
N ALA A 488 -36.73 16.74 19.85
CA ALA A 488 -36.88 18.14 19.46
C ALA A 488 -36.20 18.47 18.12
N LEU A 489 -36.88 19.32 17.34
CA LEU A 489 -36.31 19.95 16.15
C LEU A 489 -36.05 21.43 16.46
N VAL A 490 -34.78 21.83 16.41
CA VAL A 490 -34.34 23.17 16.83
C VAL A 490 -33.49 23.79 15.72
N GLY A 491 -34.02 24.82 15.07
CA GLY A 491 -33.27 25.65 14.13
C GLY A 491 -33.07 27.05 14.70
N ARG A 492 -31.83 27.56 14.74
CA ARG A 492 -31.59 28.91 15.24
C ARG A 492 -32.22 29.97 14.33
N GLU A 493 -31.91 29.93 13.04
CA GLU A 493 -32.37 30.93 12.07
C GLU A 493 -33.67 30.54 11.34
N GLY A 494 -34.39 29.54 11.84
CA GLY A 494 -35.73 29.19 11.35
C GLY A 494 -35.90 27.72 10.98
N VAL A 495 -37.17 27.34 10.87
CA VAL A 495 -37.61 25.99 10.51
C VAL A 495 -38.64 26.09 9.39
N GLN A 496 -38.36 25.45 8.25
CA GLN A 496 -39.19 25.51 7.05
C GLN A 496 -39.48 24.11 6.48
N GLY A 497 -40.75 23.84 6.17
CA GLY A 497 -41.17 22.64 5.45
C GLY A 497 -42.18 21.80 6.22
N ILE A 498 -42.06 20.48 6.17
CA ILE A 498 -42.95 19.52 6.85
C ILE A 498 -42.16 18.89 8.00
N ASN A 499 -42.50 19.22 9.25
CA ASN A 499 -41.74 18.71 10.39
C ASN A 499 -42.63 18.09 11.46
N ILE A 500 -42.13 16.99 12.03
CA ILE A 500 -42.74 16.29 13.16
C ILE A 500 -41.71 16.22 14.29
N GLY A 501 -42.03 16.77 15.46
CA GLY A 501 -41.23 16.64 16.68
C GLY A 501 -42.02 15.97 17.79
N GLY A 502 -41.41 15.06 18.55
CA GLY A 502 -42.08 14.46 19.71
C GLY A 502 -42.33 15.47 20.83
N LEU A 503 -41.33 16.28 21.16
CA LEU A 503 -41.39 17.28 22.23
C LEU A 503 -41.59 18.70 21.71
N ALA A 504 -40.83 19.10 20.69
CA ALA A 504 -40.87 20.48 20.23
C ALA A 504 -40.42 20.68 18.78
N VAL A 505 -40.99 21.71 18.16
CA VAL A 505 -40.48 22.33 16.93
C VAL A 505 -40.19 23.80 17.23
N VAL A 506 -38.93 24.21 17.16
CA VAL A 506 -38.44 25.48 17.69
C VAL A 506 -37.61 26.23 16.65
N ALA A 507 -38.01 27.48 16.36
CA ALA A 507 -37.19 28.49 15.71
C ALA A 507 -36.78 29.56 16.74
N SER A 508 -35.52 29.52 17.18
CA SER A 508 -35.07 30.32 18.34
C SER A 508 -34.88 31.79 18.04
N GLU A 509 -34.49 32.16 16.81
CA GLU A 509 -34.22 33.55 16.42
C GLU A 509 -35.05 34.05 15.23
N ASP A 510 -35.74 33.18 14.51
CA ASP A 510 -36.55 33.54 13.33
C ASP A 510 -37.98 32.98 13.46
N GLN A 511 -38.49 32.35 12.41
CA GLN A 511 -39.85 31.89 12.29
C GLN A 511 -39.93 30.40 11.96
N VAL A 512 -41.09 29.83 12.25
CA VAL A 512 -41.50 28.49 11.80
C VAL A 512 -42.48 28.66 10.64
N ARG A 513 -42.22 28.01 9.51
CA ARG A 513 -43.06 28.11 8.30
C ARG A 513 -43.33 26.74 7.66
N GLY A 514 -44.58 26.44 7.39
CA GLY A 514 -44.98 25.23 6.64
C GLY A 514 -45.99 24.38 7.41
N MET A 515 -45.80 23.07 7.40
CA MET A 515 -46.65 22.12 8.13
C MET A 515 -45.87 21.56 9.32
N GLN A 516 -46.39 21.75 10.52
CA GLN A 516 -45.69 21.45 11.76
C GLN A 516 -46.59 20.61 12.66
N MET A 517 -46.04 19.52 13.19
CA MET A 517 -46.70 18.71 14.20
C MET A 517 -45.75 18.50 15.39
N SER A 518 -46.24 18.73 16.60
CA SER A 518 -45.46 18.55 17.82
C SER A 518 -46.30 17.90 18.91
N GLY A 519 -45.79 16.87 19.58
CA GLY A 519 -46.45 16.34 20.79
C GLY A 519 -46.45 17.33 21.95
N GLY A 520 -45.50 18.27 21.97
CA GLY A 520 -45.44 19.36 22.97
C GLY A 520 -45.70 20.72 22.34
N VAL A 521 -44.63 21.48 22.08
CA VAL A 521 -44.73 22.91 21.71
C VAL A 521 -44.26 23.16 20.28
N ILE A 522 -44.91 24.10 19.60
CA ILE A 522 -44.40 24.75 18.38
C ILE A 522 -44.10 26.20 18.74
N TYR A 523 -42.84 26.63 18.59
CA TYR A 523 -42.40 27.98 18.93
C TYR A 523 -41.60 28.61 17.80
N GLY A 524 -41.95 29.85 17.43
CA GLY A 524 -41.15 30.68 16.55
C GLY A 524 -41.04 32.09 17.11
N LYS A 525 -39.81 32.59 17.29
CA LYS A 525 -39.56 33.91 17.89
C LYS A 525 -40.36 35.01 17.21
N HIS A 526 -40.27 35.13 15.89
CA HIS A 526 -40.96 36.18 15.13
C HIS A 526 -42.33 35.74 14.60
N ALA A 527 -42.41 34.57 13.97
CA ALA A 527 -43.69 34.09 13.46
C ALA A 527 -43.82 32.57 13.48
N VAL A 528 -45.06 32.10 13.55
CA VAL A 528 -45.43 30.71 13.25
C VAL A 528 -46.50 30.74 12.17
N SER A 529 -46.17 30.23 10.98
CA SER A 529 -47.01 30.36 9.78
C SER A 529 -47.27 29.04 9.06
N GLY A 530 -48.52 28.81 8.64
CA GLY A 530 -48.93 27.62 7.88
C GLY A 530 -49.94 26.74 8.64
N ILE A 531 -49.68 25.43 8.71
CA ILE A 531 -50.53 24.45 9.43
C ILE A 531 -49.75 23.96 10.64
N ASN A 532 -50.27 24.20 11.84
CA ASN A 532 -49.58 23.92 13.10
C ASN A 532 -50.49 23.10 14.01
N ILE A 533 -50.00 21.93 14.44
CA ILE A 533 -50.70 21.05 15.38
C ILE A 533 -49.76 20.75 16.56
N ALA A 534 -50.14 21.19 17.76
CA ALA A 534 -49.34 21.01 18.96
C ALA A 534 -50.14 20.32 20.07
N GLY A 535 -49.52 19.41 20.82
CA GLY A 535 -50.16 18.79 21.99
C GLY A 535 -50.34 19.78 23.15
N ILE A 536 -49.40 20.71 23.35
CA ILE A 536 -49.45 21.70 24.45
C ILE A 536 -49.75 23.10 23.91
N ALA A 537 -48.86 23.67 23.09
CA ALA A 537 -49.02 25.06 22.68
C ALA A 537 -48.40 25.40 21.33
N VAL A 538 -48.99 26.38 20.65
CA VAL A 538 -48.35 27.12 19.54
C VAL A 538 -48.10 28.55 20.02
N SER A 539 -46.86 29.02 19.96
CA SER A 539 -46.47 30.31 20.52
C SER A 539 -45.53 31.09 19.61
N SER A 540 -45.73 32.41 19.55
CA SER A 540 -44.84 33.36 18.89
C SER A 540 -44.79 34.70 19.63
N LEU A 541 -43.70 35.46 19.52
CA LEU A 541 -43.65 36.80 20.12
C LEU A 541 -44.34 37.86 19.26
N ASP A 542 -44.49 37.65 17.96
CA ASP A 542 -45.20 38.58 17.08
C ASP A 542 -46.47 37.95 16.49
N GLU A 543 -46.36 36.98 15.59
CA GLU A 543 -47.51 36.55 14.79
C GLU A 543 -47.69 35.03 14.66
N ILE A 544 -48.94 34.57 14.81
CA ILE A 544 -49.40 33.25 14.40
C ILE A 544 -50.34 33.44 13.21
N ASN A 545 -49.98 32.89 12.05
CA ASN A 545 -50.68 33.13 10.78
C ASN A 545 -51.00 31.81 10.05
N GLY A 546 -52.26 31.40 10.03
CA GLY A 546 -52.73 30.22 9.30
C GLY A 546 -53.67 29.34 10.12
N PHE A 547 -53.57 28.03 9.96
CA PHE A 547 -54.33 27.06 10.74
C PHE A 547 -53.50 26.62 11.95
N SER A 548 -53.99 26.86 13.16
CA SER A 548 -53.33 26.43 14.40
C SER A 548 -54.29 25.69 15.32
N LEU A 549 -53.89 24.51 15.76
CA LEU A 549 -54.60 23.66 16.71
C LEU A 549 -53.67 23.31 17.88
N ALA A 550 -54.11 23.56 19.12
CA ALA A 550 -53.40 23.14 20.32
C ALA A 550 -54.35 22.66 21.43
N LEU A 551 -54.02 21.61 22.18
CA LEU A 551 -54.88 21.21 23.32
C LEU A 551 -54.75 22.18 24.50
N GLY A 552 -53.56 22.74 24.73
CA GLY A 552 -53.34 23.76 25.76
C GLY A 552 -53.70 25.16 25.26
N GLY A 553 -52.78 25.84 24.59
CA GLY A 553 -53.03 27.24 24.23
C GLY A 553 -52.27 27.82 23.04
N LEU A 554 -52.78 28.94 22.56
CA LEU A 554 -52.21 29.73 21.46
C LEU A 554 -51.81 31.12 21.97
N TYR A 555 -50.54 31.49 21.80
CA TYR A 555 -49.98 32.73 22.38
C TYR A 555 -49.24 33.57 21.34
N GLY A 556 -49.66 34.82 21.14
CA GLY A 556 -49.02 35.75 20.17
C GLY A 556 -49.37 37.22 20.39
N LYS A 557 -48.83 38.15 19.60
CA LYS A 557 -49.39 39.52 19.51
C LYS A 557 -50.57 39.54 18.54
N LYS A 558 -50.39 38.92 17.36
CA LYS A 558 -51.38 38.83 16.30
C LYS A 558 -51.68 37.37 15.97
N LEU A 559 -52.95 37.00 15.96
CA LEU A 559 -53.41 35.68 15.53
C LEU A 559 -54.35 35.85 14.34
N GLN A 560 -54.04 35.19 13.21
CA GLN A 560 -54.77 35.34 11.95
C GLN A 560 -55.25 33.99 11.39
N TRP A 561 -56.40 34.02 10.72
CA TRP A 561 -57.09 32.88 10.09
C TRP A 561 -57.82 31.96 11.07
N VAL A 562 -57.36 30.72 11.29
CA VAL A 562 -58.11 29.70 12.04
C VAL A 562 -57.30 29.26 13.24
N ASN A 563 -57.80 29.56 14.43
CA ASN A 563 -57.13 29.28 15.70
C ASN A 563 -58.05 28.45 16.60
N ILE A 564 -57.62 27.25 16.99
CA ILE A 564 -58.37 26.33 17.84
C ILE A 564 -57.49 25.94 19.04
N ALA A 565 -57.96 26.23 20.25
CA ALA A 565 -57.29 25.84 21.48
C ALA A 565 -58.23 25.14 22.48
N GLY A 566 -57.74 24.10 23.15
CA GLY A 566 -58.52 23.42 24.19
C GLY A 566 -58.69 24.26 25.46
N LEU A 567 -57.69 25.07 25.86
CA LEU A 567 -57.77 25.90 27.07
C LEU A 567 -57.77 27.40 26.78
N ASP A 568 -56.67 27.98 26.28
CA ASP A 568 -56.52 29.45 26.21
C ASP A 568 -56.04 29.93 24.84
N ILE A 569 -56.66 31.00 24.33
CA ILE A 569 -56.14 31.77 23.20
C ILE A 569 -55.84 33.19 23.69
N HIS A 570 -54.59 33.62 23.56
CA HIS A 570 -54.13 34.93 23.99
C HIS A 570 -53.40 35.68 22.85
N ALA A 571 -54.00 36.79 22.40
CA ALA A 571 -53.38 37.77 21.51
C ALA A 571 -53.12 39.07 22.27
N LYS A 572 -51.88 39.58 22.29
CA LYS A 572 -51.59 40.87 22.96
C LYS A 572 -52.16 42.09 22.22
N GLU A 573 -52.39 41.96 20.92
CA GLU A 573 -52.91 43.03 20.07
C GLU A 573 -54.22 42.60 19.43
N ARG A 574 -54.18 41.66 18.47
CA ARG A 574 -55.33 41.44 17.60
C ARG A 574 -55.55 39.98 17.23
N MET A 575 -56.82 39.59 17.14
CA MET A 575 -57.27 38.33 16.55
C MET A 575 -58.11 38.63 15.30
N THR A 576 -57.82 37.97 14.18
CA THR A 576 -58.60 38.08 12.95
C THR A 576 -58.94 36.72 12.36
N GLY A 577 -60.21 36.51 11.99
CA GLY A 577 -60.69 35.25 11.41
C GLY A 577 -61.55 34.43 12.37
N PHE A 578 -61.36 33.12 12.40
CA PHE A 578 -62.10 32.15 13.21
C PHE A 578 -61.28 31.71 14.43
N ASN A 579 -61.81 31.90 15.63
CA ASN A 579 -61.11 31.55 16.87
C ASN A 579 -62.01 30.73 17.80
N PHE A 580 -61.55 29.55 18.22
CA PHE A 580 -62.28 28.62 19.07
C PHE A 580 -61.45 28.28 20.31
N SER A 581 -61.92 28.64 21.50
CA SER A 581 -61.22 28.35 22.76
C SER A 581 -62.13 27.61 23.74
N GLY A 582 -61.66 26.50 24.32
CA GLY A 582 -62.47 25.75 25.28
C GLY A 582 -62.69 26.47 26.62
N PHE A 583 -61.76 27.30 27.09
CA PHE A 583 -61.87 27.98 28.39
C PHE A 583 -61.83 29.51 28.28
N ARG A 584 -60.72 30.10 27.81
CA ARG A 584 -60.54 31.57 27.78
C ARG A 584 -60.02 32.12 26.46
N LEU A 585 -60.45 33.34 26.12
CA LEU A 585 -59.96 34.09 24.97
C LEU A 585 -59.68 35.54 25.36
N ARG A 586 -58.47 36.04 25.03
CA ARG A 586 -58.00 37.39 25.39
C ARG A 586 -57.34 38.09 24.21
N ALA A 587 -57.84 39.26 23.80
CA ALA A 587 -57.27 40.10 22.74
C ALA A 587 -57.58 41.58 22.95
N LYS A 588 -56.75 42.55 22.50
CA LYS A 588 -57.22 43.95 22.48
C LYS A 588 -58.32 44.13 21.45
N ASP A 589 -58.11 43.66 20.23
CA ASP A 589 -59.08 43.73 19.14
C ASP A 589 -59.41 42.35 18.58
N ILE A 590 -60.69 42.04 18.39
CA ILE A 590 -61.18 40.84 17.73
C ILE A 590 -61.93 41.26 16.48
N LYS A 591 -61.54 40.76 15.30
CA LYS A 591 -62.28 40.94 14.05
C LYS A 591 -62.59 39.59 13.40
N GLY A 592 -63.83 39.15 13.43
CA GLY A 592 -64.25 37.88 12.81
C GLY A 592 -65.23 37.10 13.66
N PHE A 593 -65.05 35.78 13.70
CA PHE A 593 -65.94 34.84 14.39
C PHE A 593 -65.20 34.18 15.56
N THR A 594 -65.77 34.25 16.76
CA THR A 594 -65.18 33.64 17.95
C THR A 594 -66.19 32.79 18.72
N ILE A 595 -65.74 31.62 19.18
CA ILE A 595 -66.45 30.78 20.14
C ILE A 595 -65.53 30.54 21.33
N THR A 596 -66.02 30.76 22.54
CA THR A 596 -65.25 30.52 23.77
C THR A 596 -66.12 29.87 24.84
N GLY A 597 -65.65 28.80 25.48
CA GLY A 597 -66.46 28.08 26.47
C GLY A 597 -66.86 28.95 27.66
N ILE A 598 -65.90 29.62 28.31
CA ILE A 598 -66.16 30.34 29.57
C ILE A 598 -66.02 31.86 29.45
N SER A 599 -64.86 32.39 29.04
CA SER A 599 -64.65 33.85 29.12
C SER A 599 -63.90 34.45 27.94
N SER A 600 -64.51 35.47 27.31
CA SER A 600 -63.93 36.32 26.27
C SER A 600 -63.69 37.73 26.82
N LYS A 601 -62.43 38.18 26.89
CA LYS A 601 -62.04 39.50 27.43
C LYS A 601 -61.29 40.32 26.39
N THR A 602 -61.81 41.49 26.04
CA THR A 602 -61.27 42.30 24.95
C THR A 602 -61.55 43.80 25.08
N GLN A 603 -60.96 44.63 24.22
CA GLN A 603 -61.25 46.07 24.14
C GLN A 603 -62.22 46.39 23.00
N SER A 604 -62.11 45.71 21.86
CA SER A 604 -63.02 45.87 20.73
C SER A 604 -63.36 44.54 20.07
N ILE A 605 -64.65 44.30 19.82
CA ILE A 605 -65.13 43.18 19.01
C ILE A 605 -65.77 43.75 17.74
N ARG A 606 -65.38 43.25 16.58
CA ARG A 606 -66.05 43.49 15.29
C ARG A 606 -66.36 42.17 14.59
N GLY A 607 -67.61 41.72 14.65
CA GLY A 607 -68.06 40.44 14.07
C GLY A 607 -68.97 39.66 15.01
N VAL A 608 -68.81 38.33 15.06
CA VAL A 608 -69.63 37.42 15.87
C VAL A 608 -68.77 36.86 17.01
N ASN A 609 -69.23 36.99 18.25
CA ASN A 609 -68.54 36.43 19.42
C ASN A 609 -69.53 35.69 20.35
N ILE A 610 -69.35 34.38 20.46
CA ILE A 610 -70.14 33.51 21.33
C ILE A 610 -69.26 33.10 22.51
N ALA A 611 -69.61 33.51 23.74
CA ALA A 611 -68.86 33.11 24.92
C ALA A 611 -69.72 33.02 26.17
N GLY A 612 -69.40 32.12 27.11
CA GLY A 612 -70.09 32.06 28.41
C GLY A 612 -70.22 33.45 29.07
N SER A 613 -69.12 34.19 29.18
CA SER A 613 -69.11 35.60 29.56
C SER A 613 -68.21 36.42 28.65
N THR A 614 -68.77 37.49 28.09
CA THR A 614 -68.07 38.48 27.26
C THR A 614 -67.86 39.77 28.04
N ARG A 615 -66.62 40.27 28.08
CA ARG A 615 -66.28 41.61 28.60
C ARG A 615 -65.52 42.40 27.55
N THR A 616 -66.13 43.46 27.02
CA THR A 616 -65.53 44.35 26.02
C THR A 616 -65.80 45.82 26.32
N LYS A 617 -64.98 46.73 25.79
CA LYS A 617 -65.31 48.17 25.79
C LYS A 617 -66.24 48.48 24.62
N LYS A 618 -65.81 48.14 23.40
CA LYS A 618 -66.54 48.39 22.16
C LYS A 618 -67.00 47.08 21.52
N MET A 619 -68.21 47.07 20.99
CA MET A 619 -68.77 45.92 20.29
C MET A 619 -69.44 46.40 19.00
N ALA A 620 -69.18 45.74 17.88
CA ALA A 620 -69.80 45.97 16.58
C ALA A 620 -70.12 44.62 15.89
N GLY A 621 -71.37 44.17 15.97
CA GLY A 621 -71.82 42.92 15.35
C GLY A 621 -72.78 42.13 16.24
N LEU A 622 -72.48 40.85 16.51
CA LEU A 622 -73.29 39.98 17.34
C LEU A 622 -72.46 39.40 18.49
N THR A 623 -72.96 39.49 19.72
CA THR A 623 -72.40 38.77 20.88
C THR A 623 -73.46 37.88 21.49
N ALA A 624 -73.15 36.61 21.79
CA ALA A 624 -74.06 35.68 22.45
C ALA A 624 -73.39 35.02 23.67
N GLY A 625 -74.12 34.85 24.79
CA GLY A 625 -73.52 34.32 26.02
C GLY A 625 -74.42 34.32 27.24
N VAL A 626 -73.95 33.80 28.38
CA VAL A 626 -74.66 33.94 29.67
C VAL A 626 -74.61 35.40 30.14
N GLY A 627 -73.45 36.05 30.01
CA GLY A 627 -73.27 37.44 30.40
C GLY A 627 -72.45 38.26 29.40
N ASN A 628 -73.05 39.27 28.78
CA ASN A 628 -72.39 40.19 27.84
C ASN A 628 -72.27 41.59 28.46
N ILE A 629 -71.04 42.05 28.70
CA ILE A 629 -70.74 43.34 29.33
C ILE A 629 -69.96 44.21 28.34
N VAL A 630 -70.59 45.29 27.87
CA VAL A 630 -70.04 46.29 26.95
C VAL A 630 -69.91 47.63 27.68
N SER A 631 -68.71 48.01 28.10
CA SER A 631 -68.55 49.15 29.00
C SER A 631 -68.50 50.53 28.33
N ASP A 632 -68.41 50.61 26.99
CA ASP A 632 -68.32 51.87 26.24
C ASP A 632 -69.49 51.99 25.24
N HIS A 633 -69.37 51.41 24.04
CA HIS A 633 -70.41 51.48 23.01
C HIS A 633 -70.66 50.12 22.35
N GLN A 634 -71.93 49.71 22.27
CA GLN A 634 -72.41 48.54 21.53
C GLN A 634 -73.05 48.97 20.21
N VAL A 635 -72.74 48.30 19.11
CA VAL A 635 -73.38 48.47 17.80
C VAL A 635 -73.81 47.09 17.29
N GLY A 636 -75.11 46.83 17.20
CA GLY A 636 -75.64 45.51 16.81
C GLY A 636 -76.30 44.75 17.96
N ILE A 637 -76.21 43.41 17.94
CA ILE A 637 -77.08 42.50 18.70
C ILE A 637 -76.33 41.82 19.85
N SER A 638 -76.82 41.94 21.09
CA SER A 638 -76.35 41.14 22.23
C SER A 638 -77.43 40.16 22.68
N LEU A 639 -77.14 38.86 22.68
CA LEU A 639 -78.03 37.78 23.11
C LEU A 639 -77.50 37.16 24.40
N GLY A 640 -78.25 37.15 25.48
CA GLY A 640 -77.78 36.49 26.70
C GLY A 640 -78.67 36.64 27.92
N LEU A 641 -78.41 35.89 29.00
CA LEU A 641 -79.21 36.02 30.22
C LEU A 641 -79.04 37.41 30.84
N VAL A 642 -77.80 37.92 30.83
CA VAL A 642 -77.46 39.26 31.30
C VAL A 642 -76.73 40.02 30.20
N ASN A 643 -77.29 41.15 29.78
CA ASN A 643 -76.65 42.09 28.86
C ASN A 643 -76.48 43.44 29.55
N TYR A 644 -75.30 44.03 29.44
CA TYR A 644 -74.98 45.35 29.96
C TYR A 644 -74.29 46.16 28.86
N ALA A 645 -74.80 47.36 28.57
CA ALA A 645 -74.12 48.35 27.74
C ALA A 645 -74.12 49.73 28.40
N THR A 646 -73.07 50.52 28.19
CA THR A 646 -73.12 51.95 28.56
C THR A 646 -73.95 52.74 27.55
N LYS A 647 -73.55 52.65 26.27
CA LYS A 647 -74.30 53.15 25.11
C LYS A 647 -74.55 52.03 24.10
N ILE A 648 -75.65 52.11 23.36
CA ILE A 648 -76.00 51.12 22.34
C ILE A 648 -76.65 51.77 21.11
N PHE A 649 -76.25 51.29 19.93
CA PHE A 649 -76.93 51.45 18.64
C PHE A 649 -77.31 50.06 18.13
N GLY A 650 -78.46 49.54 18.55
CA GLY A 650 -78.85 48.15 18.30
C GLY A 650 -79.79 47.58 19.36
N VAL A 651 -79.75 46.25 19.50
CA VAL A 651 -80.72 45.47 20.28
C VAL A 651 -80.02 44.55 21.27
N GLN A 652 -80.55 44.45 22.48
CA GLN A 652 -80.21 43.41 23.46
C GLN A 652 -81.42 42.52 23.67
N ILE A 653 -81.21 41.20 23.70
CA ILE A 653 -82.24 40.20 23.96
C ILE A 653 -81.76 39.32 25.12
N GLY A 654 -82.54 39.25 26.20
CA GLY A 654 -82.10 38.62 27.43
C GLY A 654 -83.06 38.74 28.60
N LEU A 655 -82.85 37.96 29.66
CA LEU A 655 -83.65 38.09 30.89
C LEU A 655 -83.42 39.44 31.57
N ILE A 656 -82.19 39.93 31.56
CA ILE A 656 -81.77 41.19 32.18
C ILE A 656 -80.97 42.00 31.15
N ASN A 657 -81.53 43.10 30.66
CA ASN A 657 -80.86 43.99 29.70
C ASN A 657 -80.72 45.40 30.27
N TYR A 658 -79.50 45.80 30.59
CA TYR A 658 -79.19 47.10 31.20
C TYR A 658 -78.43 48.03 30.26
N ILE A 659 -78.96 49.23 30.04
CA ILE A 659 -78.34 50.30 29.24
C ILE A 659 -78.19 51.55 30.10
N LYS A 660 -76.95 51.94 30.44
CA LYS A 660 -76.67 53.01 31.42
C LYS A 660 -77.20 54.39 31.00
N GLU A 661 -77.08 54.71 29.72
CA GLU A 661 -77.44 56.02 29.15
C GLU A 661 -78.86 56.10 28.59
N ASN A 662 -79.65 55.03 28.69
CA ASN A 662 -81.08 55.11 28.36
C ASN A 662 -81.84 56.01 29.36
N PRO A 663 -82.99 56.59 28.96
CA PRO A 663 -83.90 57.28 29.87
C PRO A 663 -84.25 56.39 31.07
N LYS A 664 -84.51 56.98 32.25
CA LYS A 664 -84.66 56.24 33.53
C LYS A 664 -85.52 54.97 33.44
N TRP A 665 -86.64 55.01 32.72
CA TRP A 665 -87.58 53.88 32.55
C TRP A 665 -87.12 52.80 31.57
N PHE A 666 -86.14 53.10 30.70
CA PHE A 666 -85.58 52.21 29.68
C PHE A 666 -84.18 51.70 30.03
N LYS A 667 -83.67 52.02 31.23
CA LYS A 667 -82.34 51.57 31.68
C LYS A 667 -82.26 50.08 31.92
N LEU A 668 -83.34 49.46 32.37
CA LEU A 668 -83.41 48.03 32.64
C LEU A 668 -84.73 47.51 32.10
N LEU A 669 -84.67 46.63 31.10
CA LEU A 669 -85.86 45.99 30.53
C LEU A 669 -85.69 44.46 30.45
N PRO A 670 -86.73 43.69 30.82
CA PRO A 670 -86.74 42.25 30.59
C PRO A 670 -86.99 41.95 29.11
N LEU A 671 -86.52 40.78 28.67
CA LEU A 671 -86.67 40.22 27.31
C LEU A 671 -85.95 40.99 26.21
N ILE A 672 -86.23 42.29 26.02
CA ILE A 672 -85.65 43.12 24.94
C ILE A 672 -85.35 44.52 25.46
N ASN A 673 -84.19 45.09 25.10
CA ASN A 673 -83.87 46.51 25.29
C ASN A 673 -83.12 47.05 24.06
N PHE A 674 -83.36 48.29 23.67
CA PHE A 674 -82.84 48.84 22.42
C PHE A 674 -82.63 50.34 22.50
N ASN A 675 -81.74 50.84 21.64
CA ASN A 675 -81.58 52.27 21.37
C ASN A 675 -80.95 52.41 19.97
N PHE A 676 -81.49 53.31 19.15
CA PHE A 676 -81.03 53.58 17.77
C PHE A 676 -80.62 55.05 17.56
N THR A 677 -80.47 55.80 18.64
CA THR A 677 -79.96 57.17 18.61
C THR A 677 -78.43 57.10 18.65
N LYS A 678 -77.79 57.82 17.72
CA LYS A 678 -76.33 57.83 17.56
C LYS A 678 -75.61 58.51 18.71
#